data_AF-A0A1W1ZFP9-F1
#
_entry.id   AF-A0A1W1ZFP9-F1
#
_cell.length_a   1.000
_cell.length_b   1.000
_cell.length_c   1.000
_cell.angle_alpha   90.00
_cell.angle_beta   90.00
_cell.angle_gamma   90.00
#
_symmetry.space_group_name_H-M   'P 1'
#
loop_
_entity.id
_entity.type
_entity.pdbx_description
1 polymer ?
#
loop_
_entity_poly.entity_id
_entity_poly.type
_entity_poly.pdbx_seq_one_letter_code
_entity_poly.pdbx_strand_id
1 'polypeptide(L)'
;MRKHLKYIDGNSDKFWQIEVNGSEYTVTYGRNGTSGTSQTKTFTSGEECLKVAEKLLNEKIKKGYSENGEVVPGSAIKNNKKTSSSSSANINEVLATYDALVKSGNVAELLPFLQEHSKGNLEALKKQIRKNKKYWMDFIDLSKEPGAKFNHSRWGIRANDAQKEVIVLSALALFNKTEINPWHEVFQFLEKAHEPQIMAVLEWSSPGWIADFILQKLRQDEWRKFDYQALRLLEARGFVSWSPELYAMCISCFTQWASKITVRDYISYVTTDTLAYQRDVPELFNYETNLHNLPFRDNDQQDYNIFNAWEIIYQTLLQEGKLDRKQFISQAILIQTKDWSNNLKSFFRKRLTSLNPEAEELMVHQEHIFACLQYPYAPVGNFAMELLKKMYEHKKFNATSFLDWLEPVMMGNDNKTAIKSALPVLEKMTRLYPKLSKKISSLVADVYLIPDLNLQERATKVLLKITSAKDKDLQEKLAGYTSLMQGSISANLGELLPGGAQTEYTAATETYHFTPETRKVLLEEVVLPKDWNDIIYLFGSFINSDEVLDTEVLLNTYITQKHLFPADYATQLNPYKKQLEKKYFDSIHKAYTSVFLQQKMYDMNYALRIKDNSYHKTRTLLLIKPMLYAVQEQMNNTSSLSLLSFPTHKPYWIAPKVLMERLIARQNNNIKINYLDLNIAIGRMPREQTNEAIPLLDQLTGELKNLMAFCLGTTKEITFKTNSLLGKLVSKVTGDDTDYKAIKSVAARTYYPQEIFPQFEDTYLKNYPFVVAPFKPELEIKEQWNEYMNYNTKQKERSPSWYELSFKVPGYQNVPDYCLFGIDMYGRKNTWEYHMGSEGNVYYWHSLMPQNADALACFLIHSSCSNADKGGNELKGFLNLLNNGGFPFSDLSTLVFACTFFQSKKEIRLMAAEVLINLVEQQTIDITLLAEKLGYLALNKYGAFLRLVEGIGTLKDVSSLHNSAYLQLSEGIFKQLNNAEKLPVNFKKMAEHYVDVLYKTNQQPSAISITFYSKWKDNASLKALIKQIIK
;
A
#
# COMPACT_ATOMS: atom_id res chain seq x y z
N MET A 1 -31.07 -50.52 1.23
CA MET A 1 -31.87 -49.76 0.23
C MET A 1 -30.94 -48.82 -0.51
N ARG A 2 -30.93 -48.78 -1.85
CA ARG A 2 -30.13 -47.80 -2.61
C ARG A 2 -30.97 -47.21 -3.73
N LYS A 3 -31.04 -45.87 -3.81
CA LYS A 3 -31.84 -45.15 -4.81
C LYS A 3 -31.10 -43.91 -5.29
N HIS A 4 -31.05 -43.72 -6.60
CA HIS A 4 -30.45 -42.57 -7.26
C HIS A 4 -31.51 -41.88 -8.12
N LEU A 5 -31.72 -40.59 -7.89
CA LEU A 5 -32.71 -39.78 -8.59
C LEU A 5 -32.05 -38.54 -9.20
N LYS A 6 -32.56 -38.11 -10.35
CA LYS A 6 -32.14 -36.92 -11.08
C LYS A 6 -33.29 -35.92 -11.15
N TYR A 7 -32.95 -34.64 -11.21
CA TYR A 7 -33.88 -33.54 -11.44
C TYR A 7 -33.29 -32.64 -12.53
N ILE A 8 -33.89 -32.69 -13.72
CA ILE A 8 -33.45 -31.94 -14.89
C ILE A 8 -34.62 -31.08 -15.38
N ASP A 9 -34.48 -29.76 -15.27
CA ASP A 9 -35.47 -28.78 -15.75
C ASP A 9 -34.75 -27.50 -16.16
N GLY A 10 -34.75 -27.19 -17.46
CA GLY A 10 -34.33 -25.93 -18.13
C GLY A 10 -33.01 -25.28 -17.68
N ASN A 11 -32.94 -24.87 -16.41
CA ASN A 11 -31.81 -24.21 -15.74
C ASN A 11 -31.18 -25.03 -14.58
N SER A 12 -31.67 -26.24 -14.28
CA SER A 12 -31.19 -27.12 -13.20
C SER A 12 -30.94 -28.54 -13.71
N ASP A 13 -29.79 -29.11 -13.33
CA ASP A 13 -29.38 -30.47 -13.70
C ASP A 13 -28.68 -31.14 -12.51
N LYS A 14 -29.45 -31.81 -11.65
CA LYS A 14 -29.00 -32.25 -10.30
C LYS A 14 -29.26 -33.74 -10.08
N PHE A 15 -28.47 -34.36 -9.21
CA PHE A 15 -28.75 -35.70 -8.68
C PHE A 15 -28.88 -35.69 -7.16
N TRP A 16 -29.56 -36.71 -6.66
CA TRP A 16 -29.71 -37.04 -5.25
C TRP A 16 -29.75 -38.56 -5.12
N GLN A 17 -28.90 -39.11 -4.26
CA GLN A 17 -28.79 -40.53 -4.00
C GLN A 17 -28.91 -40.79 -2.50
N ILE A 18 -29.52 -41.91 -2.14
CA ILE A 18 -29.53 -42.44 -0.78
C ILE A 18 -29.12 -43.91 -0.80
N GLU A 19 -28.29 -44.30 0.16
CA GLU A 19 -27.84 -45.67 0.39
C GLU A 19 -27.96 -46.00 1.88
N VAL A 20 -28.74 -47.01 2.21
CA VAL A 20 -29.03 -47.48 3.57
C VAL A 20 -28.30 -48.80 3.79
N ASN A 21 -27.43 -48.81 4.80
CA ASN A 21 -26.63 -49.95 5.23
C ASN A 21 -26.89 -50.20 6.74
N GLY A 22 -27.64 -51.25 7.07
CA GLY A 22 -27.99 -51.56 8.45
C GLY A 22 -28.80 -50.45 9.11
N SER A 23 -28.27 -49.88 10.20
CA SER A 23 -28.92 -48.81 10.97
C SER A 23 -28.47 -47.40 10.59
N GLU A 24 -27.75 -47.22 9.48
CA GLU A 24 -27.37 -45.90 8.97
C GLU A 24 -27.71 -45.73 7.49
N TYR A 25 -27.90 -44.48 7.08
CA TYR A 25 -28.02 -44.11 5.68
C TYR A 25 -27.06 -42.98 5.33
N THR A 26 -26.60 -42.98 4.08
CA THR A 26 -25.81 -41.90 3.48
C THR A 26 -26.60 -41.28 2.33
N VAL A 27 -26.74 -39.97 2.35
CA VAL A 27 -27.35 -39.17 1.27
C VAL A 27 -26.26 -38.39 0.55
N THR A 28 -26.19 -38.52 -0.77
CA THR A 28 -25.25 -37.80 -1.65
C THR A 28 -26.03 -36.96 -2.66
N TYR A 29 -25.72 -35.67 -2.79
CA TYR A 29 -26.39 -34.81 -3.76
C TYR A 29 -25.45 -33.82 -4.43
N GLY A 30 -25.76 -33.42 -5.66
CA GLY A 30 -24.88 -32.57 -6.45
C GLY A 30 -25.47 -32.22 -7.81
N ARG A 31 -24.66 -31.58 -8.66
CA ARG A 31 -24.98 -31.40 -10.08
C ARG A 31 -24.66 -32.71 -10.80
N ASN A 32 -25.47 -33.13 -11.78
CA ASN A 32 -25.16 -34.33 -12.56
C ASN A 32 -23.73 -34.22 -13.16
N GLY A 33 -22.92 -35.28 -13.01
CA GLY A 33 -21.52 -35.30 -13.47
C GLY A 33 -20.47 -34.82 -12.46
N THR A 34 -20.84 -34.43 -11.24
CA THR A 34 -19.88 -34.14 -10.15
C THR A 34 -19.89 -35.24 -9.08
N SER A 35 -18.86 -35.29 -8.23
CA SER A 35 -18.79 -36.23 -7.10
C SER A 35 -19.85 -35.98 -6.01
N GLY A 36 -20.54 -34.84 -6.03
CA GLY A 36 -21.55 -34.45 -5.05
C GLY A 36 -21.01 -34.21 -3.64
N THR A 37 -21.91 -33.90 -2.70
CA THR A 37 -21.63 -33.79 -1.26
C THR A 37 -22.43 -34.87 -0.53
N SER A 38 -21.76 -35.61 0.37
CA SER A 38 -22.35 -36.71 1.13
C SER A 38 -22.57 -36.34 2.60
N GLN A 39 -23.67 -36.82 3.18
CA GLN A 39 -23.98 -36.74 4.61
C GLN A 39 -24.51 -38.09 5.10
N THR A 40 -23.95 -38.60 6.19
CA THR A 40 -24.33 -39.88 6.80
C THR A 40 -25.06 -39.66 8.12
N LYS A 41 -26.10 -40.44 8.38
CA LYS A 41 -26.89 -40.40 9.61
C LYS A 41 -27.17 -41.81 10.13
N THR A 42 -26.88 -42.03 11.40
CA THR A 42 -27.01 -43.32 12.09
C THR A 42 -28.21 -43.31 13.05
N PHE A 43 -28.89 -44.44 13.16
CA PHE A 43 -30.10 -44.66 13.95
C PHE A 43 -29.95 -45.87 14.87
N THR A 44 -30.86 -45.98 15.84
CA THR A 44 -30.90 -47.04 16.86
C THR A 44 -31.32 -48.41 16.33
N SER A 45 -32.03 -48.48 15.20
CA SER A 45 -32.41 -49.74 14.56
C SER A 45 -32.45 -49.61 13.03
N GLY A 46 -32.26 -50.74 12.33
CA GLY A 46 -32.36 -50.79 10.87
C GLY A 46 -33.75 -50.43 10.34
N GLU A 47 -34.82 -50.81 11.05
CA GLU A 47 -36.21 -50.50 10.66
C GLU A 47 -36.52 -49.00 10.75
N GLU A 48 -36.05 -48.33 11.81
CA GLU A 48 -36.20 -46.88 11.96
C GLU A 48 -35.44 -46.13 10.86
N CYS A 49 -34.20 -46.56 10.57
CA CYS A 49 -33.38 -46.01 9.49
C CYS A 49 -34.09 -46.14 8.13
N LEU A 50 -34.63 -47.33 7.83
CA LEU A 50 -35.31 -47.60 6.57
C LEU A 50 -36.57 -46.75 6.41
N LYS A 51 -37.41 -46.63 7.46
CA LYS A 51 -38.62 -45.77 7.43
C LYS A 51 -38.29 -44.31 7.14
N VAL A 52 -37.24 -43.77 7.76
CA VAL A 52 -36.81 -42.38 7.53
C VAL A 52 -36.23 -42.21 6.13
N ALA A 53 -35.43 -43.17 5.66
CA ALA A 53 -34.86 -43.17 4.31
C ALA A 53 -35.95 -43.23 3.22
N GLU A 54 -36.96 -44.08 3.38
CA GLU A 54 -38.12 -44.17 2.48
C GLU A 54 -38.96 -42.89 2.47
N LYS A 55 -39.12 -42.24 3.64
CA LYS A 55 -39.78 -40.93 3.71
C LYS A 55 -39.02 -39.88 2.90
N LEU A 56 -37.70 -39.82 3.05
CA LEU A 56 -36.85 -38.88 2.29
C LEU A 56 -36.90 -39.15 0.79
N LEU A 57 -36.85 -40.42 0.38
CA LEU A 57 -37.01 -40.80 -1.02
C LEU A 57 -38.35 -40.29 -1.59
N ASN A 58 -39.45 -40.56 -0.89
CA ASN A 58 -40.78 -40.14 -1.32
C ASN A 58 -40.95 -38.62 -1.37
N GLU A 59 -40.32 -37.88 -0.47
CA GLU A 59 -40.28 -36.42 -0.51
C GLU A 59 -39.52 -35.89 -1.74
N LYS A 60 -38.45 -36.57 -2.18
CA LYS A 60 -37.71 -36.19 -3.38
C LYS A 60 -38.49 -36.52 -4.65
N ILE A 61 -39.13 -37.68 -4.71
CA ILE A 61 -40.03 -38.04 -5.82
C ILE A 61 -41.17 -37.02 -5.95
N LYS A 62 -41.80 -36.61 -4.84
CA LYS A 62 -42.82 -35.54 -4.84
C LYS A 62 -42.31 -34.17 -5.30
N LYS A 63 -41.01 -33.90 -5.16
CA LYS A 63 -40.35 -32.67 -5.63
C LYS A 63 -39.92 -32.76 -7.10
N GLY A 64 -40.33 -33.81 -7.82
CA GLY A 64 -40.07 -33.98 -9.26
C GLY A 64 -38.77 -34.70 -9.60
N TYR A 65 -38.08 -35.29 -8.62
CA TYR A 65 -36.91 -36.12 -8.87
C TYR A 65 -37.36 -37.51 -9.36
N SER A 66 -36.75 -38.02 -10.44
CA SER A 66 -37.06 -39.32 -11.04
C SER A 66 -35.78 -40.08 -11.38
N GLU A 67 -35.85 -41.40 -11.59
CA GLU A 67 -34.65 -42.20 -11.89
C GLU A 67 -34.04 -41.85 -13.26
N ASN A 68 -34.86 -41.44 -14.23
CA ASN A 68 -34.45 -41.03 -15.58
C ASN A 68 -34.24 -39.51 -15.75
N GLY A 69 -34.58 -38.69 -14.75
CA GLY A 69 -34.39 -37.24 -14.78
C GLY A 69 -35.49 -36.46 -15.53
N GLU A 70 -36.45 -37.15 -16.13
CA GLU A 70 -37.64 -36.56 -16.74
C GLU A 70 -38.65 -36.15 -15.67
N VAL A 71 -39.11 -34.90 -15.73
CA VAL A 71 -40.15 -34.40 -14.85
C VAL A 71 -41.50 -34.93 -15.33
N VAL A 72 -42.06 -35.95 -14.67
CA VAL A 72 -43.42 -36.43 -14.96
C VAL A 72 -44.42 -35.41 -14.41
N PRO A 73 -45.18 -34.69 -15.28
CA PRO A 73 -46.13 -33.69 -14.83
C PRO A 73 -47.41 -34.41 -14.38
N GLY A 74 -47.46 -34.88 -13.12
CA GLY A 74 -48.66 -35.54 -12.62
C GLY A 74 -48.51 -36.28 -11.30
N SER A 75 -48.41 -35.55 -10.18
CA SER A 75 -49.04 -35.91 -8.88
C SER A 75 -48.81 -34.81 -7.84
N ALA A 76 -49.26 -33.60 -8.15
CA ALA A 76 -49.75 -32.69 -7.13
C ALA A 76 -51.22 -33.07 -6.88
N ILE A 77 -51.48 -33.73 -5.76
CA ILE A 77 -52.83 -34.03 -5.29
C ILE A 77 -53.58 -32.70 -5.13
N LYS A 78 -54.58 -32.50 -5.99
CA LYS A 78 -55.68 -31.58 -5.75
C LYS A 78 -56.43 -32.06 -4.51
N ASN A 79 -56.26 -31.40 -3.37
CA ASN A 79 -57.34 -31.28 -2.40
C ASN A 79 -58.02 -29.93 -2.64
N ASN A 80 -58.94 -29.96 -3.60
CA ASN A 80 -60.03 -29.01 -3.71
C ASN A 80 -60.88 -29.12 -2.44
N LYS A 81 -60.66 -28.23 -1.47
CA LYS A 81 -61.80 -27.60 -0.81
C LYS A 81 -62.09 -26.34 -1.62
N LYS A 82 -63.16 -26.40 -2.40
CA LYS A 82 -63.71 -25.29 -3.17
C LYS A 82 -63.94 -24.10 -2.24
N THR A 83 -63.15 -23.05 -2.45
CA THR A 83 -63.60 -21.65 -2.36
C THR A 83 -62.94 -20.91 -3.54
N SER A 84 -63.78 -20.55 -4.51
CA SER A 84 -63.61 -19.52 -5.56
C SER A 84 -62.31 -19.40 -6.37
N SER A 85 -62.47 -19.50 -7.68
CA SER A 85 -61.52 -19.20 -8.76
C SER A 85 -61.17 -17.70 -8.91
N SER A 86 -60.60 -17.08 -7.87
CA SER A 86 -60.18 -15.66 -7.89
C SER A 86 -58.69 -15.39 -7.56
N SER A 87 -57.88 -16.36 -7.12
CA SER A 87 -56.60 -16.05 -6.46
C SER A 87 -55.36 -15.86 -7.36
N SER A 88 -55.24 -16.50 -8.53
CA SER A 88 -54.07 -16.30 -9.42
C SER A 88 -54.15 -15.02 -10.25
N ALA A 89 -55.37 -14.52 -10.53
CA ALA A 89 -55.58 -13.19 -11.09
C ALA A 89 -55.27 -12.11 -10.03
N ASN A 90 -55.69 -12.36 -8.78
CA ASN A 90 -55.49 -11.45 -7.66
C ASN A 90 -54.00 -11.26 -7.30
N ILE A 91 -53.14 -12.30 -7.33
CA ILE A 91 -51.71 -12.08 -7.03
C ILE A 91 -51.01 -11.19 -8.06
N ASN A 92 -51.31 -11.35 -9.36
CA ASN A 92 -50.74 -10.48 -10.40
C ASN A 92 -51.26 -9.05 -10.28
N GLU A 93 -52.53 -8.88 -9.89
CA GLU A 93 -53.12 -7.59 -9.58
C GLU A 93 -52.43 -6.94 -8.36
N VAL A 94 -52.22 -7.69 -7.28
CA VAL A 94 -51.45 -7.23 -6.10
C VAL A 94 -50.03 -6.80 -6.48
N LEU A 95 -49.32 -7.57 -7.30
CA LEU A 95 -47.97 -7.20 -7.75
C LEU A 95 -48.00 -5.97 -8.68
N ALA A 96 -49.02 -5.83 -9.53
CA ALA A 96 -49.20 -4.66 -10.38
C ALA A 96 -49.52 -3.40 -9.56
N THR A 97 -50.36 -3.53 -8.52
CA THR A 97 -50.66 -2.47 -7.56
C THR A 97 -49.40 -2.05 -6.81
N TYR A 98 -48.57 -3.01 -6.37
CA TYR A 98 -47.27 -2.70 -5.78
C TYR A 98 -46.35 -1.94 -6.74
N ASP A 99 -46.26 -2.37 -8.00
CA ASP A 99 -45.44 -1.67 -9.01
C ASP A 99 -45.97 -0.25 -9.29
N ALA A 100 -47.29 -0.07 -9.29
CA ALA A 100 -47.92 1.25 -9.41
C ALA A 100 -47.61 2.14 -8.19
N LEU A 101 -47.65 1.57 -6.98
CA LEU A 101 -47.28 2.23 -5.75
C LEU A 101 -45.83 2.70 -5.79
N VAL A 102 -44.90 1.82 -6.15
CA VAL A 102 -43.47 2.17 -6.34
C VAL A 102 -43.31 3.25 -7.39
N LYS A 103 -43.99 3.16 -8.54
CA LYS A 103 -43.89 4.16 -9.60
C LYS A 103 -44.40 5.54 -9.15
N SER A 104 -45.48 5.58 -8.39
CA SER A 104 -46.07 6.82 -7.86
C SER A 104 -45.24 7.45 -6.74
N GLY A 105 -44.48 6.65 -5.97
CA GLY A 105 -43.79 7.10 -4.77
C GLY A 105 -44.73 7.46 -3.62
N ASN A 106 -45.98 6.98 -3.61
CA ASN A 106 -46.93 7.30 -2.56
C ASN A 106 -46.68 6.46 -1.30
N VAL A 107 -45.85 6.97 -0.39
CA VAL A 107 -45.47 6.27 0.85
C VAL A 107 -46.64 6.09 1.82
N ALA A 108 -47.61 7.02 1.83
CA ALA A 108 -48.75 6.96 2.75
C ALA A 108 -49.64 5.71 2.52
N GLU A 109 -49.75 5.26 1.28
CA GLU A 109 -50.54 4.08 0.90
C GLU A 109 -49.78 2.76 1.08
N LEU A 110 -48.49 2.80 1.43
CA LEU A 110 -47.67 1.60 1.57
C LEU A 110 -48.14 0.69 2.70
N LEU A 111 -48.28 1.23 3.92
CA LEU A 111 -48.64 0.39 5.06
C LEU A 111 -50.04 -0.23 4.91
N PRO A 112 -51.09 0.50 4.50
CA PRO A 112 -52.39 -0.10 4.18
C PRO A 112 -52.29 -1.23 3.15
N PHE A 113 -51.54 -1.01 2.05
CA PHE A 113 -51.29 -2.02 1.04
C PHE A 113 -50.62 -3.29 1.62
N LEU A 114 -49.58 -3.12 2.44
CA LEU A 114 -48.88 -4.25 3.06
C LEU A 114 -49.79 -5.00 4.06
N GLN A 115 -50.59 -4.29 4.84
CA GLN A 115 -51.53 -4.89 5.80
C GLN A 115 -52.60 -5.73 5.09
N GLU A 116 -53.14 -5.23 3.99
CA GLU A 116 -54.18 -5.92 3.22
C GLU A 116 -53.63 -7.13 2.45
N HIS A 117 -52.45 -6.98 1.82
CA HIS A 117 -52.02 -7.92 0.79
C HIS A 117 -50.84 -8.82 1.16
N SER A 118 -50.10 -8.56 2.25
CA SER A 118 -48.94 -9.38 2.61
C SER A 118 -49.31 -10.81 3.03
N LYS A 119 -50.44 -10.96 3.74
CA LYS A 119 -50.92 -12.26 4.22
C LYS A 119 -51.36 -13.13 3.05
N GLY A 120 -50.62 -14.22 2.81
CA GLY A 120 -50.85 -15.14 1.69
C GLY A 120 -50.06 -14.83 0.42
N ASN A 121 -49.44 -13.65 0.29
CA ASN A 121 -48.62 -13.26 -0.88
C ASN A 121 -47.15 -12.92 -0.56
N LEU A 122 -46.68 -13.21 0.66
CA LEU A 122 -45.37 -12.79 1.19
C LEU A 122 -44.19 -13.06 0.22
N GLU A 123 -44.02 -14.31 -0.24
CA GLU A 123 -42.87 -14.66 -1.09
C GLU A 123 -42.94 -14.02 -2.49
N ALA A 124 -44.15 -13.83 -3.02
CA ALA A 124 -44.33 -13.13 -4.29
C ALA A 124 -43.98 -11.64 -4.16
N LEU A 125 -44.46 -10.99 -3.10
CA LEU A 125 -44.11 -9.60 -2.78
C LEU A 125 -42.61 -9.43 -2.54
N LYS A 126 -41.97 -10.31 -1.76
CA LYS A 126 -40.51 -10.27 -1.56
C LYS A 126 -39.73 -10.38 -2.88
N LYS A 127 -40.16 -11.26 -3.79
CA LYS A 127 -39.56 -11.38 -5.12
C LYS A 127 -39.74 -10.09 -5.93
N GLN A 128 -40.93 -9.48 -5.87
CA GLN A 128 -41.23 -8.23 -6.58
C GLN A 128 -40.48 -7.03 -6.00
N ILE A 129 -40.31 -6.96 -4.66
CA ILE A 129 -39.49 -5.96 -3.97
C ILE A 129 -38.03 -6.03 -4.45
N ARG A 130 -37.44 -7.23 -4.54
CA ARG A 130 -36.08 -7.42 -5.07
C ARG A 130 -35.96 -7.00 -6.54
N LYS A 131 -36.96 -7.32 -7.36
CA LYS A 131 -37.03 -6.89 -8.76
C LYS A 131 -37.08 -5.36 -8.87
N ASN A 132 -37.88 -4.71 -8.02
CA ASN A 132 -37.98 -3.25 -7.98
C ASN A 132 -36.68 -2.62 -7.49
N LYS A 133 -36.02 -3.15 -6.45
CA LYS A 133 -34.67 -2.69 -6.07
C LYS A 133 -33.71 -2.72 -7.25
N LYS A 134 -33.62 -3.85 -7.95
CA LYS A 134 -32.74 -4.01 -9.11
C LYS A 134 -33.06 -3.01 -10.23
N TYR A 135 -34.34 -2.84 -10.55
CA TYR A 135 -34.73 -1.92 -11.63
C TYR A 135 -34.54 -0.45 -11.23
N TRP A 136 -35.02 -0.05 -10.06
CA TRP A 136 -35.08 1.35 -9.68
C TRP A 136 -33.77 1.88 -9.06
N MET A 137 -33.02 1.02 -8.38
CA MET A 137 -31.90 1.42 -7.53
C MET A 137 -30.53 0.92 -8.00
N ASP A 138 -30.44 0.11 -9.06
CA ASP A 138 -29.13 -0.24 -9.65
C ASP A 138 -28.51 1.01 -10.31
N PHE A 139 -27.20 1.20 -10.07
CA PHE A 139 -26.44 2.29 -10.67
C PHE A 139 -26.19 2.00 -12.16
N ILE A 140 -26.79 2.80 -13.03
CA ILE A 140 -26.83 2.60 -14.49
C ILE A 140 -26.47 3.86 -15.26
N ASP A 141 -26.16 3.68 -16.54
CA ASP A 141 -26.02 4.78 -17.50
C ASP A 141 -27.42 5.27 -17.90
N LEU A 142 -27.86 6.35 -17.26
CA LEU A 142 -29.18 6.93 -17.46
C LEU A 142 -29.34 7.52 -18.87
N SER A 143 -28.25 7.78 -19.61
CA SER A 143 -28.36 8.29 -21.00
C SER A 143 -29.06 7.31 -21.95
N LYS A 144 -29.20 6.06 -21.53
CA LYS A 144 -29.95 5.01 -22.23
C LYS A 144 -31.42 4.93 -21.82
N GLU A 145 -31.84 5.74 -20.84
CA GLU A 145 -33.23 5.76 -20.35
C GLU A 145 -34.06 6.80 -21.12
N PRO A 146 -35.28 6.44 -21.55
CA PRO A 146 -36.17 7.37 -22.25
C PRO A 146 -36.53 8.59 -21.39
N GLY A 147 -36.21 9.80 -21.87
CA GLY A 147 -36.66 11.06 -21.25
C GLY A 147 -35.76 11.64 -20.15
N ALA A 148 -34.56 11.11 -19.95
CA ALA A 148 -33.66 11.57 -18.89
C ALA A 148 -32.99 12.92 -19.20
N LYS A 149 -33.00 13.84 -18.22
CA LYS A 149 -32.26 15.11 -18.24
C LYS A 149 -31.11 15.04 -17.23
N PHE A 150 -29.88 15.39 -17.64
CA PHE A 150 -28.69 15.35 -16.79
C PHE A 150 -28.13 16.74 -16.58
N ASN A 151 -27.96 17.18 -15.33
CA ASN A 151 -27.26 18.43 -15.07
C ASN A 151 -25.73 18.24 -15.00
N HIS A 152 -25.20 17.08 -14.53
CA HIS A 152 -23.74 16.90 -14.34
C HIS A 152 -23.14 15.48 -14.52
N SER A 153 -23.92 14.38 -14.49
CA SER A 153 -23.41 13.00 -14.68
C SER A 153 -24.40 12.14 -15.45
N ARG A 154 -23.91 11.29 -16.37
CA ARG A 154 -24.73 10.29 -17.10
C ARG A 154 -25.01 9.01 -16.29
N TRP A 155 -24.30 8.80 -15.19
CA TRP A 155 -24.46 7.62 -14.33
C TRP A 155 -25.26 7.97 -13.07
N GLY A 156 -26.24 7.14 -12.72
CA GLY A 156 -27.14 7.34 -11.57
C GLY A 156 -28.12 6.19 -11.35
N ILE A 157 -29.13 6.39 -10.50
CA ILE A 157 -30.24 5.45 -10.27
C ILE A 157 -31.54 6.01 -10.86
N ARG A 158 -32.55 5.16 -11.12
CA ARG A 158 -33.85 5.58 -11.69
C ARG A 158 -34.79 6.17 -10.65
N ALA A 159 -34.71 5.70 -9.40
CA ALA A 159 -35.59 6.09 -8.32
C ALA A 159 -35.39 7.56 -7.89
N ASN A 160 -36.48 8.26 -7.63
CA ASN A 160 -36.45 9.43 -6.73
C ASN A 160 -36.55 8.99 -5.25
N ASP A 161 -36.43 9.94 -4.31
CA ASP A 161 -36.42 9.64 -2.88
C ASP A 161 -37.69 8.92 -2.39
N ALA A 162 -38.87 9.34 -2.86
CA ALA A 162 -40.15 8.75 -2.48
C ALA A 162 -40.31 7.31 -3.02
N GLN A 163 -39.87 7.05 -4.25
CA GLN A 163 -39.87 5.69 -4.83
C GLN A 163 -38.90 4.77 -4.09
N LYS A 164 -37.70 5.28 -3.75
CA LYS A 164 -36.71 4.57 -2.94
C LYS A 164 -37.28 4.23 -1.56
N GLU A 165 -37.98 5.15 -0.92
CA GLU A 165 -38.62 4.97 0.37
C GLU A 165 -39.67 3.85 0.35
N VAL A 166 -40.57 3.83 -0.64
CA VAL A 166 -41.55 2.73 -0.80
C VAL A 166 -40.85 1.37 -0.85
N ILE A 167 -39.79 1.25 -1.66
CA ILE A 167 -39.07 -0.01 -1.86
C ILE A 167 -38.34 -0.45 -0.59
N VAL A 168 -37.65 0.47 0.10
CA VAL A 168 -36.86 0.15 1.30
C VAL A 168 -37.75 -0.15 2.50
N LEU A 169 -38.84 0.59 2.71
CA LEU A 169 -39.80 0.32 3.78
C LEU A 169 -40.55 -1.01 3.56
N SER A 170 -40.82 -1.38 2.31
CA SER A 170 -41.37 -2.70 1.99
C SER A 170 -40.42 -3.84 2.38
N ALA A 171 -39.12 -3.66 2.12
CA ALA A 171 -38.11 -4.63 2.54
C ALA A 171 -37.98 -4.68 4.07
N LEU A 172 -37.92 -3.52 4.74
CA LEU A 172 -37.89 -3.39 6.19
C LEU A 172 -39.08 -4.11 6.86
N ALA A 173 -40.26 -4.01 6.26
CA ALA A 173 -41.48 -4.61 6.79
C ALA A 173 -41.55 -6.14 6.64
N LEU A 174 -41.10 -6.68 5.51
CA LEU A 174 -41.39 -8.07 5.13
C LEU A 174 -40.18 -9.03 5.19
N PHE A 175 -38.95 -8.52 5.21
CA PHE A 175 -37.76 -9.35 5.07
C PHE A 175 -37.25 -9.84 6.44
N ASN A 176 -36.73 -11.06 6.46
CA ASN A 176 -36.01 -11.56 7.63
C ASN A 176 -34.54 -11.08 7.63
N LYS A 177 -33.80 -11.41 8.70
CA LYS A 177 -32.38 -11.06 8.88
C LYS A 177 -31.50 -11.41 7.68
N THR A 178 -31.59 -12.63 7.16
CA THR A 178 -30.76 -13.08 6.03
C THR A 178 -31.08 -12.32 4.76
N GLU A 179 -32.36 -11.99 4.56
CA GLU A 179 -32.85 -11.32 3.35
C GLU A 179 -32.55 -9.82 3.34
N ILE A 180 -32.54 -9.16 4.51
CA ILE A 180 -32.34 -7.71 4.65
C ILE A 180 -30.85 -7.31 4.70
N ASN A 181 -29.96 -8.21 5.08
CA ASN A 181 -28.51 -7.95 5.15
C ASN A 181 -27.88 -7.26 3.91
N PRO A 182 -28.23 -7.57 2.65
CA PRO A 182 -27.69 -6.88 1.48
C PRO A 182 -28.35 -5.51 1.18
N TRP A 183 -29.23 -5.00 2.05
CA TRP A 183 -29.94 -3.73 1.89
C TRP A 183 -29.29 -2.63 2.74
N HIS A 184 -28.22 -2.05 2.22
CA HIS A 184 -27.46 -1.01 2.91
C HIS A 184 -28.27 0.26 3.19
N GLU A 185 -29.33 0.50 2.41
CA GLU A 185 -30.20 1.67 2.48
C GLU A 185 -31.05 1.67 3.76
N VAL A 186 -31.43 0.49 4.27
CA VAL A 186 -32.24 0.32 5.49
C VAL A 186 -31.61 1.01 6.68
N PHE A 187 -30.27 1.05 6.72
CA PHE A 187 -29.51 1.71 7.77
C PHE A 187 -29.92 3.19 7.96
N GLN A 188 -30.08 3.94 6.85
CA GLN A 188 -30.46 5.36 6.88
C GLN A 188 -31.93 5.56 7.29
N PHE A 189 -32.81 4.59 6.97
CA PHE A 189 -34.22 4.66 7.36
C PHE A 189 -34.42 4.37 8.86
N LEU A 190 -33.61 3.47 9.43
CA LEU A 190 -33.63 3.21 10.87
C LEU A 190 -33.20 4.44 11.69
N GLU A 191 -32.27 5.26 11.21
CA GLU A 191 -31.91 6.54 11.85
C GLU A 191 -33.08 7.54 11.87
N LYS A 192 -33.97 7.42 10.90
CA LYS A 192 -35.17 8.26 10.74
C LYS A 192 -36.41 7.67 11.41
N ALA A 193 -36.27 6.72 12.33
CA ALA A 193 -37.41 6.08 13.00
C ALA A 193 -38.36 7.08 13.71
N HIS A 194 -37.92 8.30 14.02
CA HIS A 194 -38.80 9.35 14.54
C HIS A 194 -39.87 9.83 13.53
N GLU A 195 -39.71 9.56 12.24
CA GLU A 195 -40.69 9.88 11.21
C GLU A 195 -41.91 8.95 11.32
N PRO A 196 -43.16 9.49 11.38
CA PRO A 196 -44.35 8.70 11.69
C PRO A 196 -44.59 7.50 10.75
N GLN A 197 -44.28 7.63 9.46
CA GLN A 197 -44.52 6.58 8.47
C GLN A 197 -43.56 5.39 8.66
N ILE A 198 -42.29 5.67 8.97
CA ILE A 198 -41.29 4.64 9.26
C ILE A 198 -41.64 3.95 10.57
N MET A 199 -42.00 4.72 11.60
CA MET A 199 -42.42 4.18 12.90
C MET A 199 -43.64 3.26 12.76
N ALA A 200 -44.67 3.67 12.01
CA ALA A 200 -45.86 2.85 11.80
C ALA A 200 -45.55 1.51 11.11
N VAL A 201 -44.61 1.51 10.15
CA VAL A 201 -44.13 0.27 9.51
C VAL A 201 -43.40 -0.62 10.50
N LEU A 202 -42.52 -0.06 11.34
CA LEU A 202 -41.80 -0.79 12.37
C LEU A 202 -42.73 -1.38 13.44
N GLU A 203 -43.71 -0.61 13.92
CA GLU A 203 -44.71 -1.05 14.89
C GLU A 203 -45.55 -2.21 14.36
N TRP A 204 -45.90 -2.18 13.07
CA TRP A 204 -46.65 -3.26 12.44
C TRP A 204 -45.80 -4.52 12.20
N SER A 205 -44.57 -4.38 11.69
CA SER A 205 -43.72 -5.53 11.32
C SER A 205 -42.91 -6.12 12.48
N SER A 206 -42.63 -5.31 13.51
CA SER A 206 -41.86 -5.65 14.72
C SER A 206 -40.62 -6.53 14.45
N PRO A 207 -39.65 -6.06 13.64
CA PRO A 207 -38.56 -6.91 13.17
C PRO A 207 -37.51 -7.13 14.27
N GLY A 208 -37.36 -8.38 14.71
CA GLY A 208 -36.40 -8.76 15.77
C GLY A 208 -34.92 -8.80 15.38
N TRP A 209 -34.54 -8.27 14.21
CA TRP A 209 -33.17 -8.34 13.66
C TRP A 209 -32.43 -6.99 13.67
N ILE A 210 -33.09 -5.89 14.04
CA ILE A 210 -32.55 -4.51 13.90
C ILE A 210 -31.20 -4.35 14.60
N ALA A 211 -31.10 -4.77 15.87
CA ALA A 211 -29.88 -4.61 16.67
C ALA A 211 -28.67 -5.28 16.01
N ASP A 212 -28.84 -6.54 15.61
CA ASP A 212 -27.81 -7.33 14.93
C ASP A 212 -27.42 -6.71 13.58
N PHE A 213 -28.41 -6.20 12.84
CA PHE A 213 -28.18 -5.56 11.55
C PHE A 213 -27.34 -4.29 11.70
N ILE A 214 -27.70 -3.39 12.63
CA ILE A 214 -26.94 -2.15 12.86
C ILE A 214 -25.51 -2.49 13.30
N LEU A 215 -25.34 -3.37 14.29
CA LEU A 215 -24.02 -3.75 14.79
C LEU A 215 -23.15 -4.39 13.69
N GLN A 216 -23.73 -5.27 12.87
CA GLN A 216 -23.03 -5.86 11.73
C GLN A 216 -22.57 -4.79 10.73
N LYS A 217 -23.39 -3.77 10.45
CA LYS A 217 -23.02 -2.69 9.53
C LYS A 217 -21.93 -1.79 10.09
N LEU A 218 -21.96 -1.48 11.39
CA LEU A 218 -20.92 -0.71 12.05
C LEU A 218 -19.57 -1.45 12.06
N ARG A 219 -19.57 -2.78 12.21
CA ARG A 219 -18.35 -3.60 12.12
C ARG A 219 -17.81 -3.75 10.69
N GLN A 220 -18.67 -3.70 9.68
CA GLN A 220 -18.26 -3.83 8.27
C GLN A 220 -17.66 -2.54 7.71
N ASP A 221 -18.19 -1.40 8.10
CA ASP A 221 -17.83 -0.08 7.55
C ASP A 221 -17.36 0.84 8.67
N GLU A 222 -16.04 0.97 8.91
CA GLU A 222 -15.49 1.79 10.01
C GLU A 222 -15.90 3.27 9.99
N TRP A 223 -16.24 3.80 8.81
CA TRP A 223 -16.69 5.19 8.63
C TRP A 223 -18.18 5.37 8.87
N ARG A 224 -18.96 4.29 8.92
CA ARG A 224 -20.41 4.32 9.12
C ARG A 224 -20.69 4.58 10.61
N LYS A 225 -21.68 5.43 10.87
CA LYS A 225 -22.10 5.84 12.22
C LYS A 225 -23.60 5.69 12.32
N PHE A 226 -24.13 5.35 13.50
CA PHE A 226 -25.56 5.29 13.75
C PHE A 226 -25.90 6.21 14.92
N ASP A 227 -26.92 7.05 14.77
CA ASP A 227 -27.31 8.04 15.77
C ASP A 227 -27.75 7.40 17.11
N TYR A 228 -27.18 7.86 18.21
CA TYR A 228 -27.44 7.32 19.55
C TYR A 228 -28.87 7.59 20.03
N GLN A 229 -29.45 8.75 19.70
CA GLN A 229 -30.83 9.06 20.10
C GLN A 229 -31.84 8.23 19.30
N ALA A 230 -31.58 7.98 18.01
CA ALA A 230 -32.36 7.05 17.20
C ALA A 230 -32.31 5.62 17.77
N LEU A 231 -31.13 5.16 18.20
CA LEU A 231 -30.98 3.85 18.85
C LEU A 231 -31.81 3.78 20.15
N ARG A 232 -31.74 4.82 20.98
CA ARG A 232 -32.50 4.94 22.24
C ARG A 232 -34.01 4.98 22.00
N LEU A 233 -34.46 5.63 20.93
CA LEU A 233 -35.87 5.61 20.51
C LEU A 233 -36.31 4.20 20.13
N LEU A 234 -35.51 3.49 19.33
CA LEU A 234 -35.81 2.10 18.93
C LEU A 234 -35.87 1.16 20.14
N GLU A 235 -35.00 1.36 21.14
CA GLU A 235 -35.03 0.64 22.42
C GLU A 235 -36.30 0.94 23.22
N ALA A 236 -36.63 2.23 23.39
CA ALA A 236 -37.81 2.65 24.14
C ALA A 236 -39.12 2.12 23.54
N ARG A 237 -39.14 1.86 22.23
CA ARG A 237 -40.26 1.25 21.51
C ARG A 237 -40.19 -0.29 21.45
N GLY A 238 -39.16 -0.92 22.01
CA GLY A 238 -39.03 -2.37 22.12
C GLY A 238 -38.48 -3.08 20.87
N PHE A 239 -37.97 -2.34 19.87
CA PHE A 239 -37.42 -2.93 18.64
C PHE A 239 -35.97 -3.40 18.78
N VAL A 240 -35.25 -2.84 19.75
CA VAL A 240 -33.84 -3.14 20.01
C VAL A 240 -33.70 -3.51 21.48
N SER A 241 -33.11 -4.68 21.73
CA SER A 241 -32.62 -5.04 23.05
C SER A 241 -31.27 -4.37 23.31
N TRP A 242 -31.01 -3.98 24.55
CA TRP A 242 -29.72 -3.41 24.94
C TRP A 242 -28.56 -4.36 24.61
N SER A 243 -27.52 -3.81 23.98
CA SER A 243 -26.31 -4.51 23.56
C SER A 243 -25.10 -3.64 23.87
N PRO A 244 -24.23 -4.01 24.82
CA PRO A 244 -23.16 -3.14 25.32
C PRO A 244 -22.29 -2.52 24.20
N GLU A 245 -21.85 -3.35 23.25
CA GLU A 245 -21.01 -2.91 22.13
C GLU A 245 -21.71 -1.91 21.21
N LEU A 246 -22.95 -2.20 20.81
CA LEU A 246 -23.71 -1.34 19.91
C LEU A 246 -23.90 0.05 20.53
N TYR A 247 -24.22 0.08 21.83
CA TYR A 247 -24.43 1.33 22.54
C TYR A 247 -23.13 2.11 22.74
N ALA A 248 -22.03 1.43 23.06
CA ALA A 248 -20.70 2.04 23.13
C ALA A 248 -20.30 2.68 21.78
N MET A 249 -20.50 1.97 20.68
CA MET A 249 -20.21 2.49 19.33
C MET A 249 -21.09 3.68 18.95
N CYS A 250 -22.39 3.63 19.26
CA CYS A 250 -23.32 4.72 18.91
C CYS A 250 -23.08 5.97 19.75
N ILE A 251 -22.93 5.84 21.07
CA ILE A 251 -22.73 7.00 21.95
C ILE A 251 -21.39 7.71 21.63
N SER A 252 -20.35 6.99 21.21
CA SER A 252 -19.07 7.62 20.84
C SER A 252 -19.11 8.42 19.54
N CYS A 253 -20.05 8.12 18.63
CA CYS A 253 -20.02 8.52 17.23
C CYS A 253 -20.89 9.76 16.88
N PHE A 254 -21.20 10.63 17.83
CA PHE A 254 -22.05 11.80 17.58
C PHE A 254 -21.55 12.66 16.41
N THR A 255 -22.48 13.16 15.59
CA THR A 255 -22.19 14.15 14.57
C THR A 255 -23.27 15.24 14.54
N GLN A 256 -22.84 16.51 14.59
CA GLN A 256 -23.75 17.66 14.59
C GLN A 256 -24.53 17.77 13.27
N TRP A 257 -23.94 17.39 12.13
CA TRP A 257 -24.61 17.47 10.83
C TRP A 257 -25.78 16.50 10.68
N ALA A 258 -25.69 15.30 11.26
CA ALA A 258 -26.74 14.28 11.15
C ALA A 258 -27.87 14.49 12.18
N SER A 259 -27.51 14.85 13.42
CA SER A 259 -28.45 14.95 14.54
C SER A 259 -29.22 16.27 14.62
N LYS A 260 -28.78 17.32 13.91
CA LYS A 260 -29.34 18.69 13.96
C LYS A 260 -29.35 19.34 15.36
N ILE A 261 -28.68 18.76 16.35
CA ILE A 261 -28.43 19.38 17.66
C ILE A 261 -26.97 19.83 17.77
N THR A 262 -26.67 20.80 18.62
CA THR A 262 -25.28 21.24 18.80
C THR A 262 -24.49 20.20 19.59
N VAL A 263 -23.15 20.24 19.49
CA VAL A 263 -22.27 19.41 20.32
C VAL A 263 -22.48 19.71 21.82
N ARG A 264 -22.80 20.96 22.19
CA ARG A 264 -23.11 21.34 23.58
C ARG A 264 -24.41 20.71 24.07
N ASP A 265 -25.45 20.65 23.24
CA ASP A 265 -26.70 19.96 23.57
C ASP A 265 -26.45 18.46 23.76
N TYR A 266 -25.62 17.87 22.90
CA TYR A 266 -25.23 16.47 23.04
C TYR A 266 -24.46 16.19 24.34
N ILE A 267 -23.48 17.03 24.68
CA ILE A 267 -22.76 16.94 25.97
C ILE A 267 -23.76 17.01 27.12
N SER A 268 -24.67 17.98 27.11
CA SER A 268 -25.69 18.13 28.15
C SER A 268 -26.60 16.91 28.24
N TYR A 269 -27.04 16.36 27.11
CA TYR A 269 -27.85 15.14 27.08
C TYR A 269 -27.12 13.96 27.73
N VAL A 270 -25.86 13.69 27.35
CA VAL A 270 -25.08 12.57 27.91
C VAL A 270 -24.81 12.75 29.41
N THR A 271 -24.58 13.98 29.88
CA THR A 271 -24.29 14.23 31.31
C THR A 271 -25.53 14.30 32.20
N THR A 272 -26.72 14.43 31.63
CA THR A 272 -27.99 14.53 32.39
C THR A 272 -28.88 13.30 32.29
N ASP A 273 -28.86 12.55 31.18
CA ASP A 273 -29.65 11.32 31.02
C ASP A 273 -29.07 10.18 31.87
N THR A 274 -29.84 9.71 32.84
CA THR A 274 -29.42 8.67 33.81
C THR A 274 -28.97 7.38 33.14
N LEU A 275 -29.65 6.95 32.09
CA LEU A 275 -29.28 5.71 31.39
C LEU A 275 -27.99 5.91 30.59
N ALA A 276 -27.81 7.06 29.93
CA ALA A 276 -26.58 7.36 29.21
C ALA A 276 -25.36 7.29 30.15
N TYR A 277 -25.32 8.06 31.24
CA TYR A 277 -24.12 8.11 32.07
C TYR A 277 -23.93 6.92 33.02
N GLN A 278 -24.99 6.24 33.47
CA GLN A 278 -24.86 5.08 34.38
C GLN A 278 -24.68 3.75 33.65
N ARG A 279 -25.25 3.60 32.44
CA ARG A 279 -25.26 2.32 31.73
C ARG A 279 -24.36 2.32 30.49
N ASP A 280 -24.47 3.35 29.64
CA ASP A 280 -23.86 3.29 28.31
C ASP A 280 -22.45 3.90 28.25
N VAL A 281 -22.19 4.99 28.99
CA VAL A 281 -20.85 5.59 29.10
C VAL A 281 -19.80 4.61 29.67
N PRO A 282 -20.09 3.80 30.72
CA PRO A 282 -19.12 2.83 31.22
C PRO A 282 -18.66 1.79 30.18
N GLU A 283 -19.49 1.48 29.18
CA GLU A 283 -19.12 0.51 28.13
C GLU A 283 -18.02 1.02 27.20
N LEU A 284 -17.75 2.34 27.19
CA LEU A 284 -16.60 2.92 26.48
C LEU A 284 -15.25 2.48 27.05
N PHE A 285 -15.21 1.91 28.26
CA PHE A 285 -14.02 1.27 28.80
C PHE A 285 -13.87 -0.18 28.31
N ASN A 286 -14.92 -0.80 27.78
CA ASN A 286 -14.95 -2.22 27.38
C ASN A 286 -14.77 -2.43 25.89
N TYR A 287 -15.15 -1.45 25.06
CA TYR A 287 -15.11 -1.54 23.60
C TYR A 287 -14.23 -0.46 22.97
N GLU A 288 -13.52 -0.82 21.90
CA GLU A 288 -12.78 0.15 21.12
C GLU A 288 -13.74 1.05 20.33
N THR A 289 -13.58 2.37 20.48
CA THR A 289 -14.43 3.35 19.81
C THR A 289 -13.63 4.55 19.30
N ASN A 290 -14.29 5.40 18.51
CA ASN A 290 -13.71 6.62 17.96
C ASN A 290 -14.02 7.88 18.81
N LEU A 291 -14.32 7.74 20.11
CA LEU A 291 -14.73 8.85 20.99
C LEU A 291 -13.74 10.02 21.00
N HIS A 292 -12.46 9.75 20.71
CA HIS A 292 -11.42 10.77 20.60
C HIS A 292 -11.59 11.71 19.40
N ASN A 293 -12.39 11.33 18.40
CA ASN A 293 -12.63 12.06 17.15
C ASN A 293 -13.90 12.91 17.19
N LEU A 294 -14.11 13.65 18.28
CA LEU A 294 -15.21 14.62 18.41
C LEU A 294 -14.73 16.03 18.84
N PRO A 295 -13.85 16.67 18.05
CA PRO A 295 -13.48 18.07 18.25
C PRO A 295 -14.62 19.01 17.85
N PHE A 296 -14.73 20.16 18.54
CA PHE A 296 -15.69 21.20 18.19
C PHE A 296 -15.23 22.60 18.64
N ARG A 297 -15.96 23.62 18.15
CA ARG A 297 -15.84 25.04 18.52
C ARG A 297 -17.21 25.60 18.88
N ASP A 298 -17.26 26.61 19.75
CA ASP A 298 -18.53 27.27 20.10
C ASP A 298 -18.92 28.34 19.06
N ASN A 299 -17.94 28.95 18.41
CA ASN A 299 -18.17 29.94 17.37
C ASN A 299 -17.06 29.92 16.31
N ASP A 300 -17.34 30.54 15.17
CA ASP A 300 -16.45 30.48 14.01
C ASP A 300 -15.12 31.20 14.18
N GLN A 301 -14.96 32.06 15.20
CA GLN A 301 -13.68 32.75 15.46
C GLN A 301 -12.67 31.89 16.22
N GLN A 302 -13.09 30.74 16.77
CA GLN A 302 -12.22 29.81 17.47
C GLN A 302 -11.66 28.73 16.52
N ASP A 303 -10.52 28.16 16.91
CA ASP A 303 -9.95 26.99 16.25
C ASP A 303 -10.96 25.83 16.24
N TYR A 304 -11.06 25.13 15.11
CA TYR A 304 -12.08 24.08 14.90
C TYR A 304 -12.02 22.93 15.90
N ASN A 305 -10.86 22.74 16.53
CA ASN A 305 -10.55 21.68 17.49
C ASN A 305 -10.19 22.19 18.88
N ILE A 306 -10.64 23.41 19.22
CA ILE A 306 -10.38 24.03 20.53
C ILE A 306 -10.92 23.18 21.69
N PHE A 307 -12.09 22.55 21.51
CA PHE A 307 -12.70 21.66 22.51
C PHE A 307 -12.84 20.24 21.97
N ASN A 308 -12.94 19.28 22.89
CA ASN A 308 -13.32 17.91 22.58
C ASN A 308 -14.50 17.49 23.47
N ALA A 309 -15.57 16.96 22.87
CA ALA A 309 -16.80 16.68 23.59
C ALA A 309 -16.61 15.65 24.71
N TRP A 310 -15.90 14.56 24.44
CA TRP A 310 -15.69 13.49 25.40
C TRP A 310 -14.72 13.87 26.53
N GLU A 311 -13.83 14.82 26.29
CA GLU A 311 -13.04 15.42 27.36
C GLU A 311 -13.93 16.16 28.37
N ILE A 312 -14.86 16.97 27.87
CA ILE A 312 -15.81 17.72 28.70
C ILE A 312 -16.77 16.76 29.40
N ILE A 313 -17.34 15.78 28.70
CA ILE A 313 -18.27 14.80 29.28
C ILE A 313 -17.62 14.07 30.46
N TYR A 314 -16.44 13.48 30.28
CA TYR A 314 -15.76 12.78 31.38
C TYR A 314 -15.41 13.72 32.52
N GLN A 315 -14.92 14.93 32.23
CA GLN A 315 -14.63 15.93 33.26
C GLN A 315 -15.87 16.29 34.08
N THR A 316 -16.99 16.59 33.43
CA THR A 316 -18.26 16.93 34.09
C THR A 316 -18.77 15.76 34.93
N LEU A 317 -18.81 14.54 34.38
CA LEU A 317 -19.29 13.37 35.12
C LEU A 317 -18.44 13.06 36.36
N LEU A 318 -17.12 13.23 36.29
CA LEU A 318 -16.21 13.06 37.42
C LEU A 318 -16.40 14.16 38.48
N GLN A 319 -16.53 15.42 38.06
CA GLN A 319 -16.72 16.56 38.96
C GLN A 319 -18.06 16.50 39.71
N GLU A 320 -19.12 16.04 39.04
CA GLU A 320 -20.45 15.88 39.61
C GLU A 320 -20.62 14.57 40.41
N GLY A 321 -19.58 13.72 40.49
CA GLY A 321 -19.64 12.43 41.18
C GLY A 321 -20.55 11.39 40.50
N LYS A 322 -20.93 11.61 39.24
CA LYS A 322 -21.74 10.69 38.42
C LYS A 322 -20.92 9.54 37.82
N LEU A 323 -19.60 9.71 37.72
CA LEU A 323 -18.65 8.67 37.35
C LEU A 323 -17.65 8.46 38.48
N ASP A 324 -17.44 7.20 38.89
CA ASP A 324 -16.53 6.89 39.98
C ASP A 324 -15.07 7.15 39.59
N ARG A 325 -14.38 7.98 40.38
CA ARG A 325 -12.99 8.37 40.13
C ARG A 325 -12.04 7.18 40.17
N LYS A 326 -12.21 6.25 41.11
CA LYS A 326 -11.31 5.09 41.27
C LYS A 326 -11.47 4.14 40.09
N GLN A 327 -12.70 3.88 39.67
CA GLN A 327 -13.02 3.10 38.49
C GLN A 327 -12.42 3.73 37.23
N PHE A 328 -12.56 5.05 37.04
CA PHE A 328 -11.96 5.74 35.89
C PHE A 328 -10.44 5.57 35.85
N ILE A 329 -9.75 5.80 36.98
CA ILE A 329 -8.29 5.61 37.09
C ILE A 329 -7.91 4.17 36.72
N SER A 330 -8.59 3.19 37.31
CA SER A 330 -8.34 1.77 37.04
C SER A 330 -8.51 1.44 35.56
N GLN A 331 -9.61 1.87 34.94
CA GLN A 331 -9.89 1.56 33.54
C GLN A 331 -8.94 2.27 32.58
N ALA A 332 -8.61 3.54 32.84
CA ALA A 332 -7.67 4.30 32.02
C ALA A 332 -6.26 3.66 31.98
N ILE A 333 -5.83 3.04 33.09
CA ILE A 333 -4.58 2.26 33.17
C ILE A 333 -4.74 0.94 32.40
N LEU A 334 -5.79 0.17 32.65
CA LEU A 334 -6.02 -1.13 31.99
C LEU A 334 -6.12 -1.02 30.46
N ILE A 335 -6.70 0.07 29.95
CA ILE A 335 -6.82 0.32 28.50
C ILE A 335 -5.45 0.39 27.81
N GLN A 336 -4.39 0.77 28.52
CA GLN A 336 -3.08 0.95 27.90
C GLN A 336 -2.50 -0.34 27.34
N THR A 337 -2.88 -1.49 27.89
CA THR A 337 -2.42 -2.82 27.45
C THR A 337 -3.43 -3.56 26.58
N LYS A 338 -4.63 -3.00 26.33
CA LYS A 338 -5.61 -3.57 25.40
C LYS A 338 -5.12 -3.47 23.96
N ASP A 339 -5.58 -4.35 23.09
CA ASP A 339 -5.28 -4.30 21.65
C ASP A 339 -6.18 -3.28 20.92
N TRP A 340 -6.05 -2.00 21.31
CA TRP A 340 -6.79 -0.87 20.75
C TRP A 340 -5.86 0.12 20.04
N SER A 341 -6.42 0.99 19.21
CA SER A 341 -5.72 2.08 18.53
C SER A 341 -4.98 3.00 19.51
N ASN A 342 -3.78 3.40 19.07
CA ASN A 342 -2.90 4.27 19.87
C ASN A 342 -3.52 5.65 20.14
N ASN A 343 -4.41 6.13 19.27
CA ASN A 343 -5.14 7.39 19.45
C ASN A 343 -6.11 7.33 20.62
N LEU A 344 -6.89 6.26 20.74
CA LEU A 344 -7.82 6.07 21.87
C LEU A 344 -7.06 5.87 23.18
N LYS A 345 -5.97 5.10 23.18
CA LYS A 345 -5.10 4.98 24.36
C LYS A 345 -4.53 6.32 24.79
N SER A 346 -4.01 7.10 23.82
CA SER A 346 -3.51 8.46 24.04
C SER A 346 -4.61 9.35 24.63
N PHE A 347 -5.85 9.16 24.18
CA PHE A 347 -6.99 9.86 24.75
C PHE A 347 -7.12 9.58 26.26
N PHE A 348 -7.18 8.33 26.70
CA PHE A 348 -7.33 8.04 28.13
C PHE A 348 -6.09 8.44 28.96
N ARG A 349 -4.87 8.30 28.42
CA ARG A 349 -3.64 8.74 29.10
C ARG A 349 -3.67 10.23 29.43
N LYS A 350 -4.02 11.08 28.46
CA LYS A 350 -4.09 12.54 28.68
C LYS A 350 -5.07 12.89 29.80
N ARG A 351 -6.19 12.18 29.91
CA ARG A 351 -7.23 12.42 30.92
C ARG A 351 -6.74 11.98 32.29
N LEU A 352 -6.06 10.84 32.37
CA LEU A 352 -5.41 10.42 33.61
C LEU A 352 -4.31 11.40 34.04
N THR A 353 -3.52 11.93 33.10
CA THR A 353 -2.53 12.98 33.38
C THR A 353 -3.19 14.23 33.95
N SER A 354 -4.28 14.72 33.33
CA SER A 354 -5.05 15.88 33.83
C SER A 354 -5.70 15.62 35.19
N LEU A 355 -6.15 14.39 35.45
CA LEU A 355 -6.75 13.99 36.73
C LEU A 355 -5.72 13.98 37.87
N ASN A 356 -4.43 13.91 37.52
CA ASN A 356 -3.28 13.93 38.40
C ASN A 356 -3.46 13.00 39.63
N PRO A 357 -3.57 11.67 39.43
CA PRO A 357 -3.78 10.74 40.53
C PRO A 357 -2.62 10.77 41.52
N GLU A 358 -2.97 10.66 42.81
CA GLU A 358 -2.01 10.62 43.92
C GLU A 358 -1.37 9.23 44.05
N ALA A 359 -0.25 9.15 44.78
CA ALA A 359 0.50 7.91 44.96
C ALA A 359 -0.40 6.76 45.50
N GLU A 360 -1.22 7.03 46.52
CA GLU A 360 -2.13 6.04 47.11
C GLU A 360 -3.18 5.52 46.13
N GLU A 361 -3.68 6.38 45.22
CA GLU A 361 -4.64 5.97 44.18
C GLU A 361 -3.97 5.04 43.16
N LEU A 362 -2.69 5.26 42.86
CA LEU A 362 -1.91 4.46 41.92
C LEU A 362 -1.43 3.13 42.51
N MET A 363 -1.21 3.07 43.83
CA MET A 363 -0.65 1.90 44.51
C MET A 363 -1.46 0.62 44.28
N VAL A 364 -2.80 0.74 44.21
CA VAL A 364 -3.72 -0.39 43.98
C VAL A 364 -3.54 -0.99 42.57
N HIS A 365 -2.96 -0.22 41.65
CA HIS A 365 -2.79 -0.58 40.24
C HIS A 365 -1.32 -0.81 39.84
N GLN A 366 -0.39 -0.90 40.79
CA GLN A 366 1.06 -0.94 40.50
C GLN A 366 1.45 -2.03 39.48
N GLU A 367 0.92 -3.25 39.60
CA GLU A 367 1.25 -4.36 38.68
C GLU A 367 0.72 -4.10 37.25
N HIS A 368 -0.44 -3.45 37.12
CA HIS A 368 -0.97 -3.06 35.82
C HIS A 368 -0.15 -1.92 35.19
N ILE A 369 0.37 -1.00 36.02
CA ILE A 369 1.29 0.04 35.58
C ILE A 369 2.62 -0.58 35.13
N PHE A 370 3.14 -1.58 35.85
CA PHE A 370 4.34 -2.30 35.44
C PHE A 370 4.15 -3.01 34.09
N ALA A 371 3.00 -3.67 33.88
CA ALA A 371 2.68 -4.31 32.61
C ALA A 371 2.71 -3.35 31.40
N CYS A 372 2.40 -2.06 31.61
CA CYS A 372 2.48 -1.04 30.57
C CYS A 372 3.93 -0.79 30.09
N LEU A 373 4.95 -1.07 30.89
CA LEU A 373 6.36 -0.86 30.53
C LEU A 373 6.79 -1.68 29.32
N GLN A 374 6.26 -2.90 29.19
CA GLN A 374 6.58 -3.83 28.12
C GLN A 374 5.62 -3.76 26.93
N TYR A 375 4.69 -2.80 26.93
CA TYR A 375 3.76 -2.66 25.81
C TYR A 375 4.51 -2.22 24.53
N PRO A 376 4.25 -2.83 23.35
CA PRO A 376 5.01 -2.57 22.11
C PRO A 376 5.00 -1.12 21.58
N TYR A 377 4.15 -0.25 22.13
CA TYR A 377 4.09 1.16 21.76
C TYR A 377 4.78 2.04 22.82
N ALA A 378 5.97 2.54 22.51
CA ALA A 378 6.85 3.27 23.43
C ALA A 378 6.17 4.40 24.26
N PRO A 379 5.22 5.20 23.73
CA PRO A 379 4.50 6.19 24.53
C PRO A 379 3.70 5.61 25.71
N VAL A 380 3.28 4.35 25.66
CA VAL A 380 2.64 3.67 26.82
C VAL A 380 3.67 3.39 27.91
N GLY A 381 4.85 2.85 27.56
CA GLY A 381 5.93 2.64 28.52
C GLY A 381 6.47 3.94 29.13
N ASN A 382 6.57 5.01 28.32
CA ASN A 382 6.95 6.33 28.81
C ASN A 382 5.95 6.86 29.85
N PHE A 383 4.66 6.72 29.57
CA PHE A 383 3.58 7.11 30.48
C PHE A 383 3.60 6.30 31.77
N ALA A 384 3.83 4.98 31.69
CA ALA A 384 4.00 4.14 32.86
C ALA A 384 5.14 4.67 33.76
N MET A 385 6.28 5.03 33.18
CA MET A 385 7.39 5.65 33.91
C MET A 385 7.04 7.00 34.55
N GLU A 386 6.14 7.79 33.95
CA GLU A 386 5.65 9.04 34.56
C GLU A 386 4.80 8.77 35.80
N LEU A 387 3.93 7.75 35.78
CA LEU A 387 3.14 7.34 36.94
C LEU A 387 4.04 6.77 38.04
N LEU A 388 5.02 5.93 37.66
CA LEU A 388 5.95 5.29 38.59
C LEU A 388 6.80 6.29 39.38
N LYS A 389 7.21 7.40 38.75
CA LYS A 389 7.91 8.50 39.43
C LYS A 389 7.13 9.08 40.61
N LYS A 390 5.80 8.97 40.62
CA LYS A 390 4.96 9.44 41.74
C LYS A 390 4.87 8.46 42.90
N MET A 391 5.19 7.19 42.70
CA MET A 391 4.89 6.12 43.67
C MET A 391 6.09 5.27 44.10
N TYR A 392 7.26 5.34 43.44
CA TYR A 392 8.41 4.47 43.75
C TYR A 392 8.98 4.62 45.18
N GLU A 393 8.75 5.77 45.84
CA GLU A 393 9.16 6.03 47.23
C GLU A 393 8.13 5.53 48.25
N HIS A 394 6.97 5.05 47.81
CA HIS A 394 5.91 4.60 48.70
C HIS A 394 6.26 3.29 49.42
N LYS A 395 5.92 3.17 50.71
CA LYS A 395 6.31 2.02 51.56
C LYS A 395 5.77 0.67 51.08
N LYS A 396 4.65 0.66 50.35
CA LYS A 396 4.02 -0.55 49.79
C LYS A 396 4.42 -0.84 48.34
N PHE A 397 5.38 -0.10 47.78
CA PHE A 397 5.85 -0.29 46.42
C PHE A 397 6.58 -1.62 46.26
N ASN A 398 6.15 -2.43 45.30
CA ASN A 398 6.75 -3.71 44.98
C ASN A 398 7.98 -3.51 44.10
N ALA A 399 9.09 -3.11 44.72
CA ALA A 399 10.34 -2.83 44.03
C ALA A 399 10.88 -4.04 43.24
N THR A 400 10.70 -5.26 43.76
CA THR A 400 11.17 -6.48 43.08
C THR A 400 10.43 -6.69 41.75
N SER A 401 9.09 -6.67 41.77
CA SER A 401 8.27 -6.83 40.56
C SER A 401 8.52 -5.71 39.55
N PHE A 402 8.63 -4.46 40.00
CA PHE A 402 8.97 -3.34 39.12
C PHE A 402 10.27 -3.60 38.34
N LEU A 403 11.32 -4.08 39.01
CA LEU A 403 12.60 -4.38 38.36
C LEU A 403 12.49 -5.55 37.36
N ASP A 404 11.66 -6.57 37.64
CA ASP A 404 11.40 -7.67 36.69
C ASP A 404 10.72 -7.15 35.41
N TRP A 405 9.71 -6.29 35.55
CA TRP A 405 9.02 -5.70 34.41
C TRP A 405 9.90 -4.72 33.62
N LEU A 406 10.82 -4.02 34.30
CA LEU A 406 11.73 -3.08 33.67
C LEU A 406 12.85 -3.77 32.88
N GLU A 407 13.20 -5.02 33.19
CA GLU A 407 14.35 -5.72 32.60
C GLU A 407 14.37 -5.73 31.06
N PRO A 408 13.32 -6.17 30.35
CA PRO A 408 13.31 -6.12 28.89
C PRO A 408 13.33 -4.69 28.33
N VAL A 409 12.84 -3.71 29.10
CA VAL A 409 12.83 -2.29 28.70
C VAL A 409 14.25 -1.73 28.63
N MET A 410 15.12 -2.13 29.55
CA MET A 410 16.51 -1.64 29.63
C MET A 410 17.37 -2.07 28.44
N MET A 411 16.97 -3.14 27.74
CA MET A 411 17.62 -3.66 26.53
C MET A 411 16.99 -3.14 25.22
N GLY A 412 15.79 -2.55 25.29
CA GLY A 412 15.00 -2.21 24.11
C GLY A 412 15.42 -0.92 23.43
N ASN A 413 15.87 -0.99 22.17
CA ASN A 413 16.28 0.18 21.38
C ASN A 413 15.14 1.20 21.16
N ASP A 414 13.87 0.77 21.17
CA ASP A 414 12.71 1.68 21.03
C ASP A 414 12.31 2.36 22.35
N ASN A 415 12.90 1.96 23.48
CA ASN A 415 12.51 2.41 24.83
C ASN A 415 13.39 3.53 25.41
N LYS A 416 14.18 4.21 24.58
CA LYS A 416 15.19 5.21 25.02
C LYS A 416 14.64 6.26 25.98
N THR A 417 13.42 6.74 25.77
CA THR A 417 12.80 7.76 26.63
C THR A 417 12.40 7.20 28.00
N ALA A 418 11.87 5.98 28.05
CA ALA A 418 11.55 5.27 29.28
C ALA A 418 12.83 4.97 30.07
N ILE A 419 13.88 4.46 29.42
CA ILE A 419 15.19 4.19 30.03
C ILE A 419 15.78 5.48 30.62
N LYS A 420 15.79 6.59 29.86
CA LYS A 420 16.25 7.90 30.36
C LYS A 420 15.47 8.36 31.58
N SER A 421 14.18 8.03 31.68
CA SER A 421 13.35 8.33 32.85
C SER A 421 13.57 7.37 34.01
N ALA A 422 13.95 6.11 33.74
CA ALA A 422 14.21 5.09 34.75
C ALA A 422 15.56 5.27 35.43
N LEU A 423 16.61 5.69 34.70
CA LEU A 423 17.97 5.82 35.24
C LEU A 423 18.06 6.65 36.55
N PRO A 424 17.44 7.85 36.68
CA PRO A 424 17.45 8.60 37.94
C PRO A 424 16.63 7.93 39.06
N VAL A 425 15.57 7.20 38.70
CA VAL A 425 14.74 6.45 39.66
C VAL A 425 15.56 5.28 40.21
N LEU A 426 16.21 4.50 39.35
CA LEU A 426 17.12 3.41 39.71
C LEU A 426 18.28 3.89 40.58
N GLU A 427 18.90 5.04 40.25
CA GLU A 427 19.95 5.66 41.08
C GLU A 427 19.47 5.86 42.52
N LYS A 428 18.28 6.44 42.73
CA LYS A 428 17.69 6.64 44.06
C LYS A 428 17.26 5.34 44.72
N MET A 429 16.70 4.40 43.97
CA MET A 429 16.22 3.12 44.50
C MET A 429 17.33 2.28 45.13
N THR A 430 18.59 2.41 44.71
CA THR A 430 19.72 1.73 45.39
C THR A 430 19.84 2.10 46.87
N ARG A 431 19.48 3.34 47.24
CA ARG A 431 19.49 3.81 48.64
C ARG A 431 18.24 3.36 49.40
N LEU A 432 17.09 3.35 48.74
CA LEU A 432 15.81 2.93 49.32
C LEU A 432 15.73 1.41 49.53
N TYR A 433 16.36 0.64 48.65
CA TYR A 433 16.33 -0.83 48.64
C TYR A 433 17.74 -1.42 48.49
N PRO A 434 18.61 -1.33 49.52
CA PRO A 434 20.01 -1.76 49.42
C PRO A 434 20.19 -3.23 48.98
N LYS A 435 19.25 -4.11 49.37
CA LYS A 435 19.25 -5.54 48.98
C LYS A 435 19.09 -5.76 47.47
N LEU A 436 18.54 -4.79 46.74
CA LEU A 436 18.32 -4.86 45.30
C LEU A 436 19.43 -4.16 44.50
N SER A 437 20.45 -3.59 45.16
CA SER A 437 21.49 -2.77 44.49
C SER A 437 22.21 -3.54 43.37
N LYS A 438 22.58 -4.80 43.60
CA LYS A 438 23.21 -5.65 42.56
C LYS A 438 22.30 -5.84 41.33
N LYS A 439 21.00 -6.11 41.55
CA LYS A 439 20.02 -6.25 40.46
C LYS A 439 19.87 -4.94 39.69
N ILE A 440 19.79 -3.81 40.40
CA ILE A 440 19.71 -2.48 39.78
C ILE A 440 20.96 -2.18 38.94
N SER A 441 22.16 -2.42 39.46
CA SER A 441 23.41 -2.23 38.71
C SER A 441 23.47 -3.13 37.47
N SER A 442 23.07 -4.39 37.59
CA SER A 442 22.96 -5.32 36.46
C SER A 442 22.00 -4.81 35.38
N LEU A 443 20.85 -4.25 35.76
CA LEU A 443 19.87 -3.67 34.83
C LEU A 443 20.37 -2.40 34.14
N VAL A 444 21.13 -1.55 34.84
CA VAL A 444 21.74 -0.37 34.20
C VAL A 444 22.80 -0.80 33.18
N ALA A 445 23.51 -1.90 33.41
CA ALA A 445 24.47 -2.45 32.44
C ALA A 445 23.80 -2.95 31.15
N ASP A 446 22.54 -3.38 31.19
CA ASP A 446 21.81 -3.83 29.99
C ASP A 446 21.64 -2.74 28.92
N VAL A 447 21.75 -1.47 29.32
CA VAL A 447 21.71 -0.33 28.40
C VAL A 447 22.83 -0.36 27.35
N TYR A 448 23.95 -1.04 27.62
CA TYR A 448 25.04 -1.17 26.65
C TYR A 448 24.71 -2.06 25.45
N LEU A 449 23.63 -2.85 25.52
CA LEU A 449 23.08 -3.57 24.36
C LEU A 449 22.47 -2.63 23.31
N ILE A 450 22.16 -1.38 23.69
CA ILE A 450 21.54 -0.38 22.82
C ILE A 450 22.64 0.45 22.14
N PRO A 451 22.70 0.53 20.79
CA PRO A 451 23.72 1.27 20.05
C PRO A 451 23.42 2.79 20.07
N ASP A 452 23.49 3.40 21.25
CA ASP A 452 23.22 4.82 21.48
C ASP A 452 24.25 5.43 22.44
N LEU A 453 25.26 6.09 21.88
CA LEU A 453 26.37 6.68 22.64
C LEU A 453 25.90 7.57 23.80
N ASN A 454 24.92 8.46 23.56
CA ASN A 454 24.44 9.35 24.63
C ASN A 454 23.73 8.60 25.76
N LEU A 455 22.98 7.55 25.43
CA LEU A 455 22.32 6.72 26.43
C LEU A 455 23.36 5.91 27.22
N GLN A 456 24.35 5.32 26.55
CA GLN A 456 25.46 4.61 27.18
C GLN A 456 26.27 5.54 28.11
N GLU A 457 26.56 6.79 27.71
CA GLU A 457 27.23 7.79 28.56
C GLU A 457 26.45 8.07 29.86
N ARG A 458 25.11 8.14 29.79
CA ARG A 458 24.26 8.33 30.97
C ARG A 458 24.26 7.11 31.86
N ALA A 459 24.18 5.91 31.29
CA ALA A 459 24.27 4.66 32.03
C ALA A 459 25.63 4.53 32.74
N THR A 460 26.74 4.85 32.07
CA THR A 460 28.10 4.87 32.65
C THR A 460 28.15 5.80 33.87
N LYS A 461 27.61 7.02 33.75
CA LYS A 461 27.57 7.97 34.87
C LYS A 461 26.75 7.47 36.06
N VAL A 462 25.66 6.74 35.83
CA VAL A 462 24.85 6.16 36.89
C VAL A 462 25.60 4.99 37.53
N LEU A 463 26.13 4.05 36.74
CA LEU A 463 26.89 2.90 37.24
C LEU A 463 28.05 3.32 38.15
N LEU A 464 28.87 4.27 37.70
CA LEU A 464 30.01 4.79 38.49
C LEU A 464 29.60 5.39 39.84
N LYS A 465 28.34 5.80 40.01
CA LYS A 465 27.83 6.32 41.29
C LYS A 465 27.22 5.24 42.19
N ILE A 466 26.64 4.19 41.61
CA ILE A 466 25.81 3.23 42.36
C ILE A 466 26.51 1.90 42.66
N THR A 467 27.62 1.61 41.98
CA THR A 467 28.33 0.34 42.12
C THR A 467 29.77 0.52 42.61
N SER A 468 30.36 -0.58 43.08
CA SER A 468 31.77 -0.65 43.50
C SER A 468 32.57 -1.43 42.45
N ALA A 469 33.82 -1.04 42.20
CA ALA A 469 34.77 -1.74 41.33
C ALA A 469 35.14 -3.18 41.79
N LYS A 470 34.51 -3.70 42.84
CA LYS A 470 34.70 -5.06 43.36
C LYS A 470 33.58 -6.03 43.00
N ASP A 471 32.54 -5.58 42.29
CA ASP A 471 31.42 -6.43 41.88
C ASP A 471 31.77 -7.28 40.65
N LYS A 472 32.27 -8.50 40.88
CA LYS A 472 32.74 -9.41 39.83
C LYS A 472 31.64 -9.80 38.83
N ASP A 473 30.42 -10.01 39.31
CA ASP A 473 29.28 -10.42 38.47
C ASP A 473 28.96 -9.31 37.44
N LEU A 474 29.03 -8.05 37.88
CA LEU A 474 28.85 -6.89 37.02
C LEU A 474 30.01 -6.70 36.03
N GLN A 475 31.25 -6.91 36.48
CA GLN A 475 32.43 -6.84 35.60
C GLN A 475 32.37 -7.85 34.47
N GLU A 476 31.97 -9.09 34.76
CA GLU A 476 31.80 -10.15 33.74
C GLU A 476 30.70 -9.79 32.74
N LYS A 477 29.55 -9.28 33.23
CA LYS A 477 28.45 -8.81 32.37
C LYS A 477 28.90 -7.67 31.45
N LEU A 478 29.59 -6.66 31.99
CA LEU A 478 30.10 -5.53 31.20
C LEU A 478 31.15 -5.96 30.17
N ALA A 479 32.02 -6.91 30.52
CA ALA A 479 32.99 -7.47 29.58
C ALA A 479 32.31 -8.17 28.39
N GLY A 480 31.15 -8.80 28.62
CA GLY A 480 30.32 -9.38 27.57
C GLY A 480 29.71 -8.36 26.60
N TYR A 481 29.66 -7.07 26.98
CA TYR A 481 29.08 -6.00 26.16
C TYR A 481 30.10 -5.09 25.49
N THR A 482 31.41 -5.30 25.68
CA THR A 482 32.44 -4.36 25.19
C THR A 482 32.36 -4.14 23.67
N SER A 483 32.04 -5.17 22.87
CA SER A 483 31.89 -5.02 21.41
C SER A 483 30.72 -4.12 20.99
N LEU A 484 29.72 -3.94 21.87
CA LEU A 484 28.53 -3.13 21.63
C LEU A 484 28.68 -1.69 22.17
N MET A 485 29.68 -1.46 23.02
CA MET A 485 30.01 -0.13 23.54
C MET A 485 30.44 0.79 22.41
N GLN A 486 29.87 1.99 22.38
CA GLN A 486 30.12 2.99 21.33
C GLN A 486 31.24 3.94 21.77
N GLY A 487 32.10 4.34 20.84
CA GLY A 487 33.17 5.34 21.09
C GLY A 487 34.01 5.05 22.34
N SER A 488 34.18 6.06 23.21
CA SER A 488 35.04 5.98 24.40
C SER A 488 34.41 5.32 25.64
N ILE A 489 33.25 4.67 25.51
CA ILE A 489 32.50 4.11 26.65
C ILE A 489 33.30 3.05 27.41
N SER A 490 34.00 2.15 26.72
CA SER A 490 34.86 1.14 27.34
C SER A 490 35.96 1.78 28.19
N ALA A 491 36.63 2.82 27.66
CA ALA A 491 37.65 3.56 28.40
C ALA A 491 37.08 4.28 29.63
N ASN A 492 35.88 4.85 29.52
CA ASN A 492 35.23 5.59 30.60
C ASN A 492 34.72 4.71 31.75
N LEU A 493 34.51 3.41 31.53
CA LEU A 493 34.13 2.46 32.58
C LEU A 493 35.30 2.14 33.54
N GLY A 494 36.55 2.34 33.11
CA GLY A 494 37.73 2.21 33.96
C GLY A 494 37.80 0.86 34.68
N GLU A 495 37.91 0.91 36.02
CA GLU A 495 38.01 -0.27 36.89
C GLU A 495 36.75 -1.18 36.91
N LEU A 496 35.65 -0.75 36.28
CA LEU A 496 34.46 -1.59 36.09
C LEU A 496 34.61 -2.59 34.94
N LEU A 497 35.66 -2.51 34.12
CA LEU A 497 36.02 -3.52 33.14
C LEU A 497 37.26 -4.29 33.59
N PRO A 498 37.30 -5.63 33.43
CA PRO A 498 38.50 -6.40 33.72
C PRO A 498 39.65 -6.01 32.76
N GLY A 499 40.89 -6.00 33.26
CA GLY A 499 42.06 -5.65 32.47
C GLY A 499 42.19 -6.55 31.23
N GLY A 500 42.30 -5.95 30.03
CA GLY A 500 42.32 -6.66 28.75
C GLY A 500 40.96 -6.77 28.05
N ALA A 501 39.86 -6.34 28.65
CA ALA A 501 38.53 -6.32 28.02
C ALA A 501 38.32 -5.15 27.04
N GLN A 502 39.36 -4.40 26.66
CA GLN A 502 39.27 -3.41 25.58
C GLN A 502 39.32 -4.14 24.25
N THR A 503 38.27 -3.98 23.44
CA THR A 503 38.19 -4.62 22.11
C THR A 503 39.30 -4.07 21.20
N GLU A 504 40.36 -4.84 20.99
CA GLU A 504 41.26 -4.62 19.86
C GLU A 504 40.54 -5.10 18.59
N TYR A 505 40.10 -4.17 17.75
CA TYR A 505 39.59 -4.50 16.42
C TYR A 505 40.78 -4.88 15.52
N THR A 506 41.11 -6.17 15.48
CA THR A 506 42.22 -6.74 14.70
C THR A 506 41.83 -7.09 13.26
N ALA A 507 40.79 -6.49 12.69
CA ALA A 507 40.43 -6.72 11.29
C ALA A 507 41.37 -5.93 10.37
N ALA A 508 41.92 -6.59 9.34
CA ALA A 508 42.67 -5.92 8.30
C ALA A 508 41.83 -4.76 7.72
N THR A 509 42.36 -3.54 7.75
CA THR A 509 41.68 -2.35 7.24
C THR A 509 41.61 -2.42 5.72
N GLU A 510 40.51 -2.93 5.19
CA GLU A 510 40.17 -2.79 3.77
C GLU A 510 39.78 -1.35 3.47
N THR A 511 40.15 -0.86 2.29
CA THR A 511 39.77 0.47 1.80
C THR A 511 38.81 0.30 0.64
N TYR A 512 37.68 1.00 0.68
CA TYR A 512 36.73 0.99 -0.41
C TYR A 512 37.30 1.69 -1.65
N HIS A 513 37.25 1.01 -2.80
CA HIS A 513 37.64 1.58 -4.09
C HIS A 513 36.54 1.35 -5.12
N PHE A 514 36.00 2.43 -5.67
CA PHE A 514 35.05 2.32 -6.77
C PHE A 514 35.75 1.73 -8.00
N THR A 515 35.31 0.54 -8.43
CA THR A 515 35.84 -0.15 -9.60
C THR A 515 34.73 -0.24 -10.65
N PRO A 516 34.66 0.72 -11.59
CA PRO A 516 33.62 0.70 -12.62
C PRO A 516 33.83 -0.49 -13.54
N GLU A 517 32.99 -1.51 -13.41
CA GLU A 517 32.98 -2.66 -14.32
C GLU A 517 31.71 -2.69 -15.16
N THR A 518 31.87 -2.79 -16.47
CA THR A 518 30.77 -3.13 -17.38
C THR A 518 30.38 -4.57 -17.13
N ARG A 519 29.26 -4.79 -16.43
CA ARG A 519 28.74 -6.15 -16.22
C ARG A 519 28.24 -6.74 -17.52
N LYS A 520 28.53 -8.02 -17.72
CA LYS A 520 27.93 -8.83 -18.77
C LYS A 520 26.43 -8.96 -18.52
N VAL A 521 25.61 -8.74 -19.53
CA VAL A 521 24.15 -8.77 -19.41
C VAL A 521 23.50 -9.91 -20.21
N LEU A 522 24.21 -10.50 -21.18
CA LEU A 522 23.76 -11.69 -21.91
C LEU A 522 24.10 -12.96 -21.12
N LEU A 523 23.42 -13.17 -19.99
CA LEU A 523 23.73 -14.25 -19.03
C LEU A 523 22.75 -15.43 -19.10
N GLU A 524 21.44 -15.16 -19.16
CA GLU A 524 20.40 -16.18 -19.12
C GLU A 524 19.45 -16.01 -20.31
N GLU A 525 19.35 -17.03 -21.17
CA GLU A 525 18.45 -17.02 -22.33
C GLU A 525 16.97 -17.07 -21.92
N VAL A 526 16.12 -16.45 -22.73
CA VAL A 526 14.66 -16.51 -22.57
C VAL A 526 14.14 -17.86 -23.04
N VAL A 527 13.45 -18.56 -22.16
CA VAL A 527 12.80 -19.84 -22.46
C VAL A 527 11.38 -19.60 -22.96
N LEU A 528 11.09 -20.08 -24.17
CA LEU A 528 9.74 -20.06 -24.74
C LEU A 528 8.91 -21.27 -24.25
N PRO A 529 7.57 -21.11 -24.12
CA PRO A 529 6.67 -22.23 -23.83
C PRO A 529 6.84 -23.37 -24.83
N LYS A 530 6.92 -24.61 -24.35
CA LYS A 530 7.08 -25.80 -25.21
C LYS A 530 5.75 -26.48 -25.51
N ASP A 531 4.80 -26.34 -24.60
CA ASP A 531 3.48 -26.91 -24.71
C ASP A 531 2.39 -25.98 -24.14
N TRP A 532 1.15 -26.47 -24.17
CA TRP A 532 -0.01 -25.73 -23.68
C TRP A 532 0.02 -25.49 -22.16
N ASN A 533 0.60 -26.39 -21.36
CA ASN A 533 0.67 -26.22 -19.90
C ASN A 533 1.61 -25.07 -19.52
N ASP A 534 2.73 -24.94 -20.24
CA ASP A 534 3.64 -23.80 -20.07
C ASP A 534 2.92 -22.46 -20.35
N ILE A 535 2.06 -22.42 -21.37
CA ILE A 535 1.25 -21.22 -21.69
C ILE A 535 0.26 -20.91 -20.56
N ILE A 536 -0.43 -21.92 -20.01
CA ILE A 536 -1.34 -21.78 -18.87
C ILE A 536 -0.59 -21.22 -17.65
N TYR A 537 0.58 -21.77 -17.34
CA TYR A 537 1.42 -21.29 -16.25
C TYR A 537 1.78 -19.81 -16.44
N LEU A 538 2.17 -19.44 -17.66
CA LEU A 538 2.57 -18.08 -18.00
C LEU A 538 1.42 -17.06 -17.84
N PHE A 539 0.17 -17.45 -18.11
CA PHE A 539 -1.00 -16.61 -17.75
C PHE A 539 -1.09 -16.39 -16.24
N GLY A 540 -0.81 -17.41 -15.43
CA GLY A 540 -0.73 -17.30 -13.98
C GLY A 540 0.38 -16.35 -13.54
N SER A 541 1.58 -16.46 -14.13
CA SER A 541 2.72 -15.59 -13.83
C SER A 541 2.40 -14.13 -14.19
N PHE A 542 1.91 -13.85 -15.40
CA PHE A 542 1.49 -12.51 -15.82
C PHE A 542 0.47 -11.87 -14.87
N ILE A 543 -0.51 -12.66 -14.40
CA ILE A 543 -1.51 -12.13 -13.46
C ILE A 543 -0.84 -11.76 -12.13
N ASN A 544 0.06 -12.59 -11.61
CA ASN A 544 0.54 -12.50 -10.22
C ASN A 544 1.89 -11.79 -10.03
N SER A 545 2.65 -11.56 -11.10
CA SER A 545 3.99 -10.95 -11.07
C SER A 545 4.04 -9.67 -11.91
N ASP A 546 4.82 -8.68 -11.53
CA ASP A 546 5.06 -7.45 -12.31
C ASP A 546 6.28 -7.54 -13.23
N GLU A 547 6.80 -8.75 -13.45
CA GLU A 547 7.85 -9.04 -14.43
C GLU A 547 7.38 -8.69 -15.86
N VAL A 548 8.14 -7.80 -16.51
CA VAL A 548 7.83 -7.35 -17.88
C VAL A 548 7.99 -8.50 -18.88
N LEU A 549 8.97 -9.39 -18.64
CA LEU A 549 9.29 -10.50 -19.53
C LEU A 549 8.09 -11.46 -19.69
N ASP A 550 7.33 -11.73 -18.63
CA ASP A 550 6.14 -12.61 -18.71
C ASP A 550 5.12 -12.07 -19.71
N THR A 551 4.94 -10.75 -19.75
CA THR A 551 4.09 -10.08 -20.73
C THR A 551 4.61 -10.30 -22.15
N GLU A 552 5.91 -10.13 -22.35
CA GLU A 552 6.52 -10.21 -23.69
C GLU A 552 6.57 -11.64 -24.23
N VAL A 553 6.82 -12.63 -23.38
CA VAL A 553 6.76 -14.05 -23.76
C VAL A 553 5.33 -14.42 -24.16
N LEU A 554 4.29 -14.00 -23.41
CA LEU A 554 2.90 -14.24 -23.81
C LEU A 554 2.58 -13.65 -25.18
N LEU A 555 2.93 -12.38 -25.38
CA LEU A 555 2.68 -11.69 -26.66
C LEU A 555 3.42 -12.37 -27.81
N ASN A 556 4.66 -12.83 -27.59
CA ASN A 556 5.42 -13.56 -28.59
C ASN A 556 4.83 -14.93 -28.91
N THR A 557 4.34 -15.67 -27.92
CA THR A 557 3.67 -16.96 -28.11
C THR A 557 2.45 -16.83 -29.03
N TYR A 558 1.68 -15.73 -28.94
CA TYR A 558 0.59 -15.44 -29.88
C TYR A 558 1.06 -15.17 -31.31
N ILE A 559 2.30 -14.73 -31.52
CA ILE A 559 2.88 -14.50 -32.86
C ILE A 559 3.43 -15.81 -33.43
N THR A 560 4.27 -16.51 -32.68
CA THR A 560 5.14 -17.58 -33.20
C THR A 560 4.65 -19.00 -32.87
N GLN A 561 3.82 -19.16 -31.83
CA GLN A 561 3.47 -20.46 -31.26
C GLN A 561 1.96 -20.70 -31.20
N LYS A 562 1.20 -20.12 -32.15
CA LYS A 562 -0.26 -20.33 -32.24
C LYS A 562 -0.67 -21.80 -32.31
N HIS A 563 0.16 -22.66 -32.87
CA HIS A 563 -0.08 -24.10 -32.97
C HIS A 563 -0.13 -24.82 -31.62
N LEU A 564 0.38 -24.22 -30.54
CA LEU A 564 0.30 -24.77 -29.17
C LEU A 564 -1.07 -24.53 -28.51
N PHE A 565 -1.93 -23.68 -29.09
CA PHE A 565 -3.28 -23.44 -28.55
C PHE A 565 -4.22 -24.57 -29.02
N PRO A 566 -4.83 -25.35 -28.11
CA PRO A 566 -5.78 -26.38 -28.48
C PRO A 566 -7.09 -25.77 -29.00
N ALA A 567 -7.92 -26.56 -29.69
CA ALA A 567 -9.17 -26.04 -30.27
C ALA A 567 -10.15 -25.47 -29.22
N ASP A 568 -10.08 -25.96 -27.98
CA ASP A 568 -10.90 -25.56 -26.84
C ASP A 568 -10.17 -24.58 -25.89
N TYR A 569 -9.08 -23.94 -26.33
CA TYR A 569 -8.24 -23.05 -25.50
C TYR A 569 -9.07 -21.99 -24.75
N ALA A 570 -10.11 -21.42 -25.38
CA ALA A 570 -10.96 -20.40 -24.80
C ALA A 570 -11.73 -20.91 -23.56
N THR A 571 -12.16 -22.18 -23.59
CA THR A 571 -12.81 -22.85 -22.47
C THR A 571 -11.82 -23.07 -21.34
N GLN A 572 -10.61 -23.53 -21.66
CA GLN A 572 -9.56 -23.80 -20.66
C GLN A 572 -9.02 -22.52 -20.02
N LEU A 573 -8.93 -21.41 -20.75
CA LEU A 573 -8.50 -20.11 -20.22
C LEU A 573 -9.61 -19.35 -19.47
N ASN A 574 -10.85 -19.84 -19.45
CA ASN A 574 -11.97 -19.17 -18.78
C ASN A 574 -11.73 -18.83 -17.29
N PRO A 575 -11.06 -19.65 -16.46
CA PRO A 575 -10.69 -19.27 -15.10
C PRO A 575 -9.76 -18.06 -15.05
N TYR A 576 -8.77 -17.98 -15.96
CA TYR A 576 -7.85 -16.86 -16.07
C TYR A 576 -8.53 -15.61 -16.62
N LYS A 577 -9.43 -15.76 -17.61
CA LYS A 577 -10.28 -14.67 -18.11
C LYS A 577 -11.05 -14.01 -16.97
N LYS A 578 -11.70 -14.80 -16.10
CA LYS A 578 -12.42 -14.28 -14.93
C LYS A 578 -11.51 -13.57 -13.93
N GLN A 579 -10.26 -14.02 -13.80
CA GLN A 579 -9.27 -13.33 -12.97
C GLN A 579 -8.87 -11.98 -13.59
N LEU A 580 -8.59 -11.94 -14.89
CA LEU A 580 -8.27 -10.72 -15.63
C LEU A 580 -9.41 -9.69 -15.60
N GLU A 581 -10.68 -10.13 -15.68
CA GLU A 581 -11.87 -9.26 -15.60
C GLU A 581 -12.07 -8.65 -14.21
N LYS A 582 -11.62 -9.35 -13.15
CA LYS A 582 -11.78 -8.90 -11.75
C LYS A 582 -10.57 -8.13 -11.22
N LYS A 583 -9.38 -8.38 -11.76
CA LYS A 583 -8.13 -7.81 -11.25
C LYS A 583 -7.91 -6.40 -11.78
N TYR A 584 -7.67 -5.46 -10.88
CA TYR A 584 -7.13 -4.15 -11.21
C TYR A 584 -5.61 -4.25 -11.29
N PHE A 585 -5.02 -3.80 -12.41
CA PHE A 585 -3.58 -3.76 -12.59
C PHE A 585 -3.08 -2.33 -12.41
N ASP A 586 -2.24 -2.11 -11.39
CA ASP A 586 -1.62 -0.79 -11.14
C ASP A 586 -0.58 -0.43 -12.21
N SER A 587 -0.01 -1.43 -12.88
CA SER A 587 0.89 -1.19 -14.01
C SER A 587 0.14 -1.01 -15.32
N ILE A 588 0.45 0.08 -16.01
CA ILE A 588 -0.22 0.51 -17.24
C ILE A 588 -0.02 -0.51 -18.36
N HIS A 589 1.19 -1.05 -18.50
CA HIS A 589 1.47 -2.05 -19.55
C HIS A 589 0.61 -3.31 -19.37
N LYS A 590 0.53 -3.84 -18.14
CA LYS A 590 -0.32 -4.99 -17.82
C LYS A 590 -1.80 -4.70 -18.00
N ALA A 591 -2.26 -3.50 -17.63
CA ALA A 591 -3.65 -3.12 -17.82
C ALA A 591 -4.07 -3.20 -19.30
N TYR A 592 -3.25 -2.70 -20.22
CA TYR A 592 -3.54 -2.78 -21.66
C TYR A 592 -3.30 -4.17 -22.24
N THR A 593 -2.27 -4.90 -21.80
CA THR A 593 -2.06 -6.30 -22.22
C THR A 593 -3.21 -7.20 -21.75
N SER A 594 -3.76 -6.99 -20.55
CA SER A 594 -4.94 -7.70 -20.07
C SER A 594 -6.13 -7.55 -21.02
N VAL A 595 -6.35 -6.34 -21.57
CA VAL A 595 -7.39 -6.09 -22.58
C VAL A 595 -7.12 -6.89 -23.86
N PHE A 596 -5.87 -6.91 -24.34
CA PHE A 596 -5.47 -7.72 -25.48
C PHE A 596 -5.73 -9.21 -25.23
N LEU A 597 -5.26 -9.75 -24.10
CA LEU A 597 -5.42 -11.16 -23.74
C LEU A 597 -6.90 -11.55 -23.62
N GLN A 598 -7.74 -10.74 -22.97
CA GLN A 598 -9.18 -10.99 -22.86
C GLN A 598 -9.86 -11.06 -24.25
N GLN A 599 -9.44 -10.21 -25.19
CA GLN A 599 -9.95 -10.24 -26.56
C GLN A 599 -9.51 -11.52 -27.30
N LYS A 600 -8.25 -11.94 -27.14
CA LYS A 600 -7.73 -13.18 -27.74
C LYS A 600 -8.30 -14.46 -27.13
N MET A 601 -8.62 -14.42 -25.84
CA MET A 601 -9.35 -15.49 -25.15
C MET A 601 -10.79 -15.61 -25.63
N TYR A 602 -11.41 -14.52 -26.08
CA TYR A 602 -12.75 -14.55 -26.67
C TYR A 602 -12.70 -15.11 -28.09
N ASP A 603 -11.80 -14.58 -28.92
CA ASP A 603 -11.55 -15.05 -30.28
C ASP A 603 -10.11 -14.69 -30.67
N MET A 604 -9.32 -15.70 -31.06
CA MET A 604 -7.92 -15.57 -31.47
C MET A 604 -7.74 -14.52 -32.58
N ASN A 605 -8.73 -14.42 -33.46
CA ASN A 605 -8.73 -13.52 -34.62
C ASN A 605 -9.40 -12.17 -34.35
N TYR A 606 -9.88 -11.94 -33.12
CA TYR A 606 -10.53 -10.68 -32.75
C TYR A 606 -9.60 -9.49 -32.99
N ALA A 607 -10.04 -8.50 -33.78
CA ALA A 607 -9.25 -7.31 -34.05
C ALA A 607 -9.08 -6.46 -32.78
N LEU A 608 -7.84 -6.16 -32.41
CA LEU A 608 -7.52 -5.40 -31.21
C LEU A 608 -8.27 -4.06 -31.15
N ARG A 609 -8.99 -3.84 -30.04
CA ARG A 609 -9.65 -2.57 -29.73
C ARG A 609 -9.26 -2.10 -28.33
N ILE A 610 -8.51 -0.99 -28.25
CA ILE A 610 -8.13 -0.38 -26.98
C ILE A 610 -8.95 0.90 -26.78
N LYS A 611 -9.55 1.07 -25.59
CA LYS A 611 -10.18 2.32 -25.17
C LYS A 611 -9.16 3.17 -24.43
N ASP A 612 -9.16 4.47 -24.69
CA ASP A 612 -8.31 5.40 -23.96
C ASP A 612 -8.82 5.62 -22.53
N ASN A 613 -7.89 5.62 -21.59
CA ASN A 613 -8.13 6.03 -20.22
C ASN A 613 -7.64 7.48 -20.05
N SER A 614 -8.54 8.39 -19.69
CA SER A 614 -8.23 9.81 -19.52
C SER A 614 -7.22 10.10 -18.42
N TYR A 615 -7.01 9.17 -17.48
CA TYR A 615 -6.08 9.31 -16.35
C TYR A 615 -4.65 8.83 -16.67
N HIS A 616 -4.44 8.08 -17.76
CA HIS A 616 -3.10 7.66 -18.17
C HIS A 616 -2.50 8.73 -19.10
N LYS A 617 -1.52 9.52 -18.61
CA LYS A 617 -0.93 10.66 -19.35
C LYS A 617 0.56 10.51 -19.68
N THR A 618 1.26 9.60 -19.02
CA THR A 618 2.68 9.33 -19.25
C THR A 618 2.84 8.56 -20.56
N ARG A 619 3.37 9.22 -21.61
CA ARG A 619 3.39 8.67 -22.97
C ARG A 619 4.31 7.46 -23.08
N THR A 620 5.45 7.45 -22.38
CA THR A 620 6.37 6.30 -22.35
C THR A 620 5.68 5.03 -21.85
N LEU A 621 4.86 5.13 -20.80
CA LEU A 621 4.08 4.00 -20.29
C LEU A 621 2.95 3.58 -21.25
N LEU A 622 2.48 4.50 -22.10
CA LEU A 622 1.46 4.23 -23.11
C LEU A 622 2.01 3.59 -24.39
N LEU A 623 3.33 3.49 -24.56
CA LEU A 623 3.97 2.84 -25.71
C LEU A 623 3.57 1.36 -25.86
N ILE A 624 3.04 0.73 -24.80
CA ILE A 624 2.44 -0.60 -24.88
C ILE A 624 1.30 -0.66 -25.93
N LYS A 625 0.54 0.43 -26.13
CA LYS A 625 -0.57 0.43 -27.09
C LYS A 625 -0.11 0.22 -28.53
N PRO A 626 0.79 1.05 -29.11
CA PRO A 626 1.32 0.80 -30.44
C PRO A 626 2.06 -0.53 -30.53
N MET A 627 2.71 -0.99 -29.45
CA MET A 627 3.33 -2.33 -29.42
C MET A 627 2.30 -3.46 -29.53
N LEU A 628 1.15 -3.39 -28.85
CA LEU A 628 0.07 -4.37 -28.98
C LEU A 628 -0.54 -4.37 -30.38
N TYR A 629 -0.63 -3.22 -31.05
CA TYR A 629 -1.01 -3.18 -32.47
C TYR A 629 0.04 -3.83 -33.37
N ALA A 630 1.33 -3.64 -33.09
CA ALA A 630 2.41 -4.34 -33.81
C ALA A 630 2.35 -5.86 -33.60
N VAL A 631 2.04 -6.33 -32.38
CA VAL A 631 1.77 -7.75 -32.10
C VAL A 631 0.61 -8.26 -32.96
N GLN A 632 -0.52 -7.54 -32.97
CA GLN A 632 -1.69 -7.91 -33.77
C GLN A 632 -1.38 -7.96 -35.28
N GLU A 633 -0.55 -7.04 -35.78
CA GLU A 633 -0.11 -7.03 -37.18
C GLU A 633 0.74 -8.27 -37.49
N GLN A 634 1.72 -8.60 -36.64
CA GLN A 634 2.56 -9.80 -36.83
C GLN A 634 1.77 -11.10 -36.70
N MET A 635 0.78 -11.16 -35.80
CA MET A 635 -0.14 -12.29 -35.72
C MET A 635 -0.88 -12.53 -37.04
N ASN A 636 -1.17 -11.49 -37.82
CA ASN A 636 -1.90 -11.61 -39.07
C ASN A 636 -0.98 -11.91 -40.26
N ASN A 637 0.33 -11.81 -40.08
CA ASN A 637 1.33 -12.07 -41.11
C ASN A 637 1.69 -13.57 -41.18
N THR A 638 1.93 -14.08 -42.38
CA THR A 638 2.27 -15.50 -42.61
C THR A 638 3.67 -15.87 -42.15
N SER A 639 4.60 -14.90 -42.05
CA SER A 639 6.01 -15.16 -41.75
C SER A 639 6.29 -15.53 -40.28
N SER A 640 5.31 -15.37 -39.37
CA SER A 640 5.42 -15.72 -37.94
C SER A 640 6.71 -15.21 -37.26
N LEU A 641 7.21 -14.03 -37.63
CA LEU A 641 8.44 -13.46 -37.07
C LEU A 641 8.14 -12.72 -35.77
N SER A 642 8.85 -13.05 -34.69
CA SER A 642 8.86 -12.27 -33.44
C SER A 642 9.14 -10.80 -33.69
N LEU A 643 8.60 -9.92 -32.84
CA LEU A 643 8.96 -8.49 -32.79
C LEU A 643 10.48 -8.31 -32.69
N LEU A 644 11.01 -7.21 -33.24
CA LEU A 644 12.43 -6.90 -33.15
C LEU A 644 12.87 -6.78 -31.69
N SER A 645 12.04 -6.15 -30.87
CA SER A 645 12.28 -5.90 -29.45
C SER A 645 12.10 -7.11 -28.55
N PHE A 646 11.66 -8.27 -29.06
CA PHE A 646 11.42 -9.45 -28.23
C PHE A 646 12.74 -9.92 -27.58
N PRO A 647 12.84 -10.02 -26.24
CA PRO A 647 14.09 -10.38 -25.58
C PRO A 647 14.62 -11.74 -26.00
N THR A 648 15.95 -11.85 -26.08
CA THR A 648 16.65 -13.15 -26.22
C THR A 648 17.20 -13.62 -24.89
N HIS A 649 17.47 -12.69 -23.98
CA HIS A 649 18.06 -12.93 -22.67
C HIS A 649 17.28 -12.15 -21.60
N LYS A 650 17.19 -12.70 -20.40
CA LYS A 650 16.55 -12.04 -19.27
C LYS A 650 17.36 -10.82 -18.80
N PRO A 651 16.71 -9.80 -18.22
CA PRO A 651 15.25 -9.62 -18.15
C PRO A 651 14.63 -9.05 -19.45
N TYR A 652 15.42 -8.40 -20.31
CA TYR A 652 14.92 -7.74 -21.53
C TYR A 652 15.98 -7.63 -22.65
N TRP A 653 17.14 -8.28 -22.52
CA TRP A 653 18.30 -8.06 -23.40
C TRP A 653 18.20 -8.81 -24.74
N ILE A 654 18.78 -8.24 -25.78
CA ILE A 654 18.78 -8.79 -27.15
C ILE A 654 20.20 -9.00 -27.64
N ALA A 655 20.57 -10.25 -27.94
CA ALA A 655 21.86 -10.58 -28.53
C ALA A 655 22.00 -9.91 -29.91
N PRO A 656 23.13 -9.23 -30.21
CA PRO A 656 23.28 -8.47 -31.45
C PRO A 656 23.05 -9.27 -32.72
N LYS A 657 23.55 -10.52 -32.76
CA LYS A 657 23.38 -11.43 -33.89
C LYS A 657 21.90 -11.69 -34.19
N VAL A 658 21.11 -12.00 -33.15
CA VAL A 658 19.68 -12.32 -33.31
C VAL A 658 18.90 -11.10 -33.79
N LEU A 659 19.24 -9.88 -33.35
CA LEU A 659 18.61 -8.67 -33.89
C LEU A 659 18.91 -8.49 -35.38
N MET A 660 20.16 -8.69 -35.80
CA MET A 660 20.57 -8.64 -37.20
C MET A 660 19.82 -9.67 -38.05
N GLU A 661 19.71 -10.91 -37.60
CA GLU A 661 18.96 -11.97 -38.27
C GLU A 661 17.48 -11.61 -38.43
N ARG A 662 16.84 -11.06 -37.39
CA ARG A 662 15.44 -10.61 -37.45
C ARG A 662 15.22 -9.46 -38.43
N LEU A 663 16.20 -8.57 -38.58
CA LEU A 663 16.16 -7.46 -39.55
C LEU A 663 16.33 -7.97 -40.99
N ILE A 664 17.29 -8.86 -41.22
CA ILE A 664 17.51 -9.50 -42.53
C ILE A 664 16.28 -10.28 -42.95
N ALA A 665 15.69 -11.07 -42.05
CA ALA A 665 14.47 -11.82 -42.31
C ALA A 665 13.32 -10.91 -42.74
N ARG A 666 13.12 -9.76 -42.06
CA ARG A 666 12.10 -8.78 -42.44
C ARG A 666 12.37 -8.15 -43.81
N GLN A 667 13.61 -7.76 -44.08
CA GLN A 667 14.01 -7.22 -45.38
C GLN A 667 13.73 -8.22 -46.51
N ASN A 668 14.15 -9.47 -46.35
CA ASN A 668 13.96 -10.52 -47.36
C ASN A 668 12.49 -10.87 -47.61
N ASN A 669 11.63 -10.70 -46.60
CA ASN A 669 10.19 -10.92 -46.72
C ASN A 669 9.39 -9.64 -47.04
N ASN A 670 10.06 -8.52 -47.33
CA ASN A 670 9.42 -7.21 -47.57
C ASN A 670 8.44 -6.77 -46.44
N ILE A 671 8.75 -7.13 -45.20
CA ILE A 671 7.95 -6.76 -44.02
C ILE A 671 8.37 -5.37 -43.56
N LYS A 672 7.41 -4.45 -43.46
CA LYS A 672 7.66 -3.09 -42.97
C LYS A 672 8.20 -3.12 -41.54
N ILE A 673 9.27 -2.38 -41.29
CA ILE A 673 9.84 -2.22 -39.95
C ILE A 673 8.99 -1.22 -39.17
N ASN A 674 8.54 -1.62 -37.98
CA ASN A 674 7.96 -0.72 -37.00
C ASN A 674 9.10 0.02 -36.27
N TYR A 675 9.13 1.36 -36.37
CA TYR A 675 10.24 2.15 -35.82
C TYR A 675 10.28 2.21 -34.30
N LEU A 676 9.14 2.08 -33.62
CA LEU A 676 9.11 1.96 -32.16
C LEU A 676 9.72 0.61 -31.73
N ASP A 677 9.29 -0.48 -32.37
CA ASP A 677 9.83 -1.83 -32.16
C ASP A 677 11.36 -1.85 -32.38
N LEU A 678 11.84 -1.26 -33.48
CA LEU A 678 13.27 -1.12 -33.76
C LEU A 678 14.02 -0.32 -32.69
N ASN A 679 13.52 0.83 -32.25
CA ASN A 679 14.21 1.65 -31.26
C ASN A 679 14.26 1.01 -29.87
N ILE A 680 13.20 0.31 -29.46
CA ILE A 680 13.24 -0.50 -28.23
C ILE A 680 14.26 -1.64 -28.41
N ALA A 681 14.31 -2.29 -29.57
CA ALA A 681 15.30 -3.33 -29.84
C ALA A 681 16.75 -2.82 -29.77
N ILE A 682 17.02 -1.63 -30.32
CA ILE A 682 18.31 -0.94 -30.21
C ILE A 682 18.62 -0.63 -28.73
N GLY A 683 17.67 -0.09 -27.98
CA GLY A 683 17.81 0.19 -26.55
C GLY A 683 18.18 -1.06 -25.73
N ARG A 684 17.70 -2.23 -26.14
CA ARG A 684 17.91 -3.54 -25.51
C ARG A 684 19.12 -4.32 -26.05
N MET A 685 19.81 -3.84 -27.08
CA MET A 685 20.95 -4.55 -27.66
C MET A 685 22.27 -4.01 -27.06
N PRO A 686 22.94 -4.74 -26.15
CA PRO A 686 24.25 -4.35 -25.65
C PRO A 686 25.32 -4.53 -26.73
N ARG A 687 26.49 -3.90 -26.57
CA ARG A 687 27.67 -4.14 -27.44
C ARG A 687 28.52 -5.34 -26.97
N GLU A 688 27.88 -6.31 -26.35
CA GLU A 688 28.48 -7.60 -26.02
C GLU A 688 28.38 -8.55 -27.22
N GLN A 689 29.42 -9.34 -27.50
CA GLN A 689 29.39 -10.39 -28.53
C GLN A 689 29.07 -9.90 -29.96
N THR A 690 29.43 -8.66 -30.33
CA THR A 690 29.14 -8.09 -31.67
C THR A 690 29.90 -8.76 -32.81
N ASN A 691 30.97 -9.50 -32.53
CA ASN A 691 31.81 -10.18 -33.53
C ASN A 691 31.02 -11.10 -34.47
N GLU A 692 29.98 -11.77 -33.98
CA GLU A 692 29.12 -12.62 -34.82
C GLU A 692 28.06 -11.84 -35.62
N ALA A 693 27.74 -10.62 -35.19
CA ALA A 693 26.73 -9.76 -35.81
C ALA A 693 27.31 -8.90 -36.95
N ILE A 694 28.57 -8.49 -36.83
CA ILE A 694 29.24 -7.62 -37.80
C ILE A 694 29.24 -8.19 -39.23
N PRO A 695 29.54 -9.48 -39.49
CA PRO A 695 29.49 -10.05 -40.83
C PRO A 695 28.10 -10.01 -41.49
N LEU A 696 27.03 -9.90 -40.68
CA LEU A 696 25.65 -9.81 -41.17
C LEU A 696 25.30 -8.43 -41.74
N LEU A 697 26.11 -7.39 -41.49
CA LEU A 697 25.87 -6.04 -41.99
C LEU A 697 25.79 -5.97 -43.52
N ASP A 698 26.57 -6.81 -44.22
CA ASP A 698 26.60 -6.80 -45.68
C ASP A 698 25.31 -7.35 -46.33
N GLN A 699 24.45 -8.01 -45.55
CA GLN A 699 23.14 -8.48 -45.99
C GLN A 699 22.05 -7.42 -45.83
N LEU A 700 22.30 -6.35 -45.07
CA LEU A 700 21.38 -5.22 -44.96
C LEU A 700 21.67 -4.18 -46.04
N THR A 701 20.63 -3.42 -46.43
CA THR A 701 20.74 -2.40 -47.47
C THR A 701 20.31 -1.01 -46.97
N GLY A 702 20.76 0.04 -47.64
CA GLY A 702 20.32 1.43 -47.40
C GLY A 702 20.66 1.98 -46.00
N GLU A 703 19.77 2.84 -45.48
CA GLU A 703 19.95 3.50 -44.17
C GLU A 703 19.97 2.52 -43.01
N LEU A 704 19.34 1.36 -43.15
CA LEU A 704 19.32 0.32 -42.12
C LEU A 704 20.72 -0.29 -41.90
N LYS A 705 21.48 -0.53 -42.97
CA LYS A 705 22.88 -0.97 -42.87
C LYS A 705 23.73 0.05 -42.10
N ASN A 706 23.60 1.34 -42.46
CA ASN A 706 24.36 2.42 -41.82
C ASN A 706 24.00 2.57 -40.34
N LEU A 707 22.71 2.49 -40.00
CA LEU A 707 22.24 2.51 -38.61
C LEU A 707 22.82 1.34 -37.80
N MET A 708 22.75 0.12 -38.32
CA MET A 708 23.25 -1.04 -37.59
C MET A 708 24.77 -1.06 -37.48
N ALA A 709 25.50 -0.53 -38.47
CA ALA A 709 26.94 -0.33 -38.37
C ALA A 709 27.31 0.60 -37.20
N PHE A 710 26.55 1.68 -37.01
CA PHE A 710 26.67 2.55 -35.84
C PHE A 710 26.33 1.81 -34.53
N CYS A 711 25.22 1.06 -34.50
CA CYS A 711 24.79 0.34 -33.30
C CYS A 711 25.82 -0.73 -32.86
N LEU A 712 26.38 -1.48 -33.81
CA LEU A 712 27.41 -2.50 -33.56
C LEU A 712 28.79 -1.91 -33.26
N GLY A 713 28.98 -0.60 -33.44
CA GLY A 713 30.23 0.10 -33.14
C GLY A 713 31.31 -0.01 -34.23
N THR A 714 30.95 -0.41 -35.45
CA THR A 714 31.90 -0.45 -36.59
C THR A 714 32.14 0.94 -37.18
N THR A 715 31.26 1.89 -36.89
CA THR A 715 31.43 3.32 -37.18
C THR A 715 30.80 4.14 -36.07
N LYS A 716 31.25 5.39 -35.94
CA LYS A 716 30.62 6.41 -35.09
C LYS A 716 30.00 7.55 -35.91
N GLU A 717 30.10 7.48 -37.23
CA GLU A 717 29.59 8.53 -38.10
C GLU A 717 28.06 8.48 -38.18
N ILE A 718 27.44 9.65 -37.98
CA ILE A 718 26.02 9.88 -38.22
C ILE A 718 25.91 10.87 -39.37
N THR A 719 25.37 10.43 -40.50
CA THR A 719 25.17 11.26 -41.70
C THR A 719 23.68 11.33 -42.05
N PHE A 720 23.27 12.49 -42.59
CA PHE A 720 21.94 12.73 -43.14
C PHE A 720 22.08 13.09 -44.61
N LYS A 721 21.24 12.54 -45.49
CA LYS A 721 21.29 12.88 -46.92
C LYS A 721 20.70 14.28 -47.14
N THR A 722 21.36 15.08 -47.98
CA THR A 722 20.83 16.37 -48.45
C THR A 722 19.75 16.13 -49.51
N ASN A 723 18.55 16.70 -49.30
CA ASN A 723 17.38 16.49 -50.16
C ASN A 723 17.59 17.07 -51.58
N SER A 724 17.73 16.22 -52.60
CA SER A 724 17.52 16.62 -54.00
C SER A 724 16.03 16.56 -54.36
N LEU A 725 15.58 17.37 -55.33
CA LEU A 725 14.18 17.42 -55.78
C LEU A 725 13.63 16.06 -56.26
N LEU A 726 14.49 15.17 -56.78
CA LEU A 726 14.10 13.81 -57.16
C LEU A 726 13.84 12.89 -55.95
N GLY A 727 14.47 13.15 -54.80
CA GLY A 727 14.32 12.35 -53.58
C GLY A 727 12.92 12.40 -52.95
N LYS A 728 12.18 13.49 -53.19
CA LYS A 728 10.80 13.69 -52.68
C LYS A 728 9.75 12.75 -53.29
N LEU A 729 10.01 12.17 -54.46
CA LEU A 729 9.11 11.22 -55.11
C LEU A 729 9.36 9.76 -54.69
N VAL A 730 10.60 9.43 -54.29
CA VAL A 730 11.02 8.08 -53.90
C VAL A 730 10.77 7.79 -52.41
N SER A 731 10.77 8.81 -51.54
CA SER A 731 10.56 8.65 -50.08
C SER A 731 9.20 8.07 -49.69
N LYS A 732 8.21 8.06 -50.59
CA LYS A 732 6.89 7.44 -50.37
C LYS A 732 6.89 5.91 -50.34
N VAL A 733 7.96 5.23 -50.75
CA VAL A 733 8.02 3.76 -50.85
C VAL A 733 8.99 3.12 -49.85
N THR A 734 9.99 3.84 -49.32
CA THR A 734 11.08 3.27 -48.50
C THR A 734 11.17 3.75 -47.05
N GLY A 735 10.22 4.58 -46.59
CA GLY A 735 10.31 5.26 -45.29
C GLY A 735 11.01 6.62 -45.44
N ASP A 736 10.43 7.65 -44.83
CA ASP A 736 10.84 9.03 -45.00
C ASP A 736 12.19 9.32 -44.29
N ASP A 737 13.04 10.17 -44.88
CA ASP A 737 14.34 10.60 -44.32
C ASP A 737 14.21 11.29 -42.94
N THR A 738 12.99 11.68 -42.55
CA THR A 738 12.65 12.28 -41.26
C THR A 738 12.60 11.26 -40.11
N ASP A 739 12.27 10.00 -40.37
CA ASP A 739 12.10 8.97 -39.34
C ASP A 739 13.45 8.40 -38.87
N TYR A 740 14.37 8.18 -39.81
CA TYR A 740 15.72 7.71 -39.50
C TYR A 740 16.53 8.70 -38.66
N LYS A 741 16.21 10.01 -38.69
CA LYS A 741 16.82 11.02 -37.80
C LYS A 741 16.51 10.71 -36.34
N ALA A 742 15.25 10.43 -36.00
CA ALA A 742 14.86 10.12 -34.62
C ALA A 742 15.37 8.74 -34.16
N ILE A 743 15.46 7.76 -35.08
CA ILE A 743 16.04 6.44 -34.79
C ILE A 743 17.54 6.56 -34.48
N LYS A 744 18.29 7.29 -35.32
CA LYS A 744 19.72 7.57 -35.11
C LYS A 744 19.95 8.31 -33.78
N SER A 745 19.05 9.20 -33.35
CA SER A 745 19.20 9.89 -32.05
C SER A 745 19.02 8.95 -30.85
N VAL A 746 18.10 7.97 -30.93
CA VAL A 746 17.96 6.95 -29.88
C VAL A 746 19.20 6.06 -29.83
N ALA A 747 19.71 5.62 -30.98
CA ALA A 747 20.95 4.84 -31.05
C ALA A 747 22.15 5.61 -30.46
N ALA A 748 22.30 6.89 -30.81
CA ALA A 748 23.35 7.76 -30.26
C ALA A 748 23.28 7.84 -28.73
N ARG A 749 22.11 8.14 -28.18
CA ARG A 749 21.94 8.27 -26.72
C ARG A 749 22.00 6.95 -25.95
N THR A 750 21.75 5.83 -26.62
CA THR A 750 21.89 4.47 -26.07
C THR A 750 23.37 4.09 -25.93
N TYR A 751 24.15 4.22 -27.01
CA TYR A 751 25.53 3.72 -27.04
C TYR A 751 26.60 4.74 -26.63
N TYR A 752 26.27 6.03 -26.70
CA TYR A 752 27.15 7.13 -26.33
C TYR A 752 26.40 8.12 -25.42
N PRO A 753 25.95 7.68 -24.22
CA PRO A 753 25.01 8.42 -23.40
C PRO A 753 25.51 9.79 -22.93
N GLN A 754 26.82 10.02 -22.90
CA GLN A 754 27.43 11.28 -22.46
C GLN A 754 27.92 12.18 -23.61
N GLU A 755 27.83 11.72 -24.86
CA GLU A 755 28.39 12.45 -25.99
C GLU A 755 27.42 13.46 -26.63
N ILE A 756 28.03 14.39 -27.37
CA ILE A 756 27.37 15.42 -28.16
C ILE A 756 27.46 15.04 -29.64
N PHE A 757 26.33 15.11 -30.34
CA PHE A 757 26.20 14.84 -31.77
C PHE A 757 25.67 16.11 -32.48
N PRO A 758 26.54 17.04 -32.89
CA PRO A 758 26.15 18.32 -33.48
C PRO A 758 25.33 18.19 -34.77
N GLN A 759 25.43 17.05 -35.47
CA GLN A 759 24.70 16.79 -36.71
C GLN A 759 23.18 16.90 -36.51
N PHE A 760 22.66 16.67 -35.30
CA PHE A 760 21.24 16.83 -35.01
C PHE A 760 20.79 18.30 -34.90
N GLU A 761 21.71 19.25 -34.75
CA GLU A 761 21.38 20.69 -34.66
C GLU A 761 20.74 21.22 -35.95
N ASP A 762 21.06 20.63 -37.10
CA ASP A 762 20.51 21.01 -38.40
C ASP A 762 19.21 20.25 -38.75
N THR A 763 18.60 19.59 -37.76
CA THR A 763 17.38 18.80 -37.94
C THR A 763 16.21 19.35 -37.12
N TYR A 764 15.00 18.86 -37.38
CA TYR A 764 13.82 19.21 -36.58
C TYR A 764 13.90 18.76 -35.11
N LEU A 765 14.88 17.90 -34.77
CA LEU A 765 15.09 17.34 -33.44
C LEU A 765 15.97 18.23 -32.55
N LYS A 766 16.54 19.33 -33.06
CA LYS A 766 17.51 20.20 -32.34
C LYS A 766 17.11 20.51 -30.89
N ASN A 767 15.82 20.78 -30.67
CA ASN A 767 15.29 21.22 -29.38
C ASN A 767 14.72 20.09 -28.52
N TYR A 768 14.82 18.83 -28.97
CA TYR A 768 14.29 17.70 -28.24
C TYR A 768 15.30 17.27 -27.16
N PRO A 769 14.86 17.09 -25.90
CA PRO A 769 15.72 16.60 -24.83
C PRO A 769 16.42 15.31 -25.23
N PHE A 770 17.69 15.17 -24.80
CA PHE A 770 18.55 14.00 -25.05
C PHE A 770 18.99 13.76 -26.50
N VAL A 771 18.60 14.58 -27.49
CA VAL A 771 19.01 14.36 -28.89
C VAL A 771 20.44 14.85 -29.14
N VAL A 772 20.66 16.17 -29.19
CA VAL A 772 21.98 16.75 -29.53
C VAL A 772 23.03 16.41 -28.46
N ALA A 773 22.64 16.49 -27.18
CA ALA A 773 23.52 16.34 -26.02
C ALA A 773 22.76 15.63 -24.88
N PRO A 774 23.46 15.06 -23.87
CA PRO A 774 22.78 14.54 -22.69
C PRO A 774 21.98 15.66 -22.03
N PHE A 775 20.77 15.37 -21.55
CA PHE A 775 19.97 16.37 -20.86
C PHE A 775 20.50 16.55 -19.43
N LYS A 776 21.08 17.72 -19.17
CA LYS A 776 21.60 18.12 -17.85
C LYS A 776 20.69 19.19 -17.26
N PRO A 777 19.68 18.80 -16.45
CA PRO A 777 18.77 19.78 -15.85
C PRO A 777 19.51 20.64 -14.81
N GLU A 778 19.21 21.94 -14.80
CA GLU A 778 19.61 22.84 -13.71
C GLU A 778 18.68 22.61 -12.51
N LEU A 779 19.23 21.95 -11.48
CA LEU A 779 18.48 21.56 -10.28
C LEU A 779 18.42 22.71 -9.28
N GLU A 780 17.22 22.96 -8.77
CA GLU A 780 16.94 23.97 -7.77
C GLU A 780 16.09 23.37 -6.64
N ILE A 781 16.43 23.68 -5.39
CA ILE A 781 15.59 23.38 -4.24
C ILE A 781 15.03 24.69 -3.70
N LYS A 782 13.71 24.82 -3.75
CA LYS A 782 13.00 26.05 -3.34
C LYS A 782 12.11 25.78 -2.15
N GLU A 783 12.11 26.71 -1.19
CA GLU A 783 11.13 26.71 -0.12
C GLU A 783 9.75 27.11 -0.69
N GLN A 784 8.74 26.30 -0.42
CA GLN A 784 7.37 26.46 -0.87
C GLN A 784 6.43 26.48 0.33
N TRP A 785 5.29 27.15 0.17
CA TRP A 785 4.22 27.18 1.15
C TRP A 785 2.90 27.51 0.46
N ASN A 786 1.79 27.13 1.07
CA ASN A 786 0.48 27.60 0.66
C ASN A 786 0.11 28.82 1.49
N GLU A 787 -0.36 29.88 0.82
CA GLU A 787 -1.08 30.97 1.45
C GLU A 787 -2.57 30.74 1.26
N TYR A 788 -3.31 30.79 2.34
CA TYR A 788 -4.76 30.72 2.28
C TYR A 788 -5.36 31.79 3.17
N MET A 789 -6.52 32.29 2.78
CA MET A 789 -7.30 33.14 3.65
C MET A 789 -7.92 32.26 4.72
N ASN A 790 -7.55 32.43 5.97
CA ASN A 790 -8.27 31.78 7.04
C ASN A 790 -9.69 32.39 7.07
N TYR A 791 -10.67 31.56 6.73
CA TYR A 791 -12.06 31.99 6.60
C TYR A 791 -12.64 32.56 7.91
N ASN A 792 -12.05 32.19 9.05
CA ASN A 792 -12.44 32.60 10.39
C ASN A 792 -11.82 33.96 10.77
N THR A 793 -10.50 34.09 10.64
CA THR A 793 -9.77 35.31 11.07
C THR A 793 -9.79 36.40 9.99
N LYS A 794 -10.18 36.06 8.76
CA LYS A 794 -10.01 36.90 7.56
C LYS A 794 -8.57 37.37 7.35
N GLN A 795 -7.60 36.66 7.94
CA GLN A 795 -6.18 36.92 7.77
C GLN A 795 -5.59 35.91 6.79
N LYS A 796 -4.58 36.35 6.04
CA LYS A 796 -3.76 35.44 5.24
C LYS A 796 -2.88 34.65 6.19
N GLU A 797 -3.05 33.34 6.18
CA GLU A 797 -2.23 32.39 6.92
C GLU A 797 -1.38 31.57 5.96
N ARG A 798 -0.23 31.15 6.47
CA ARG A 798 0.78 30.39 5.74
C ARG A 798 0.83 28.97 6.31
N SER A 799 0.76 27.97 5.43
CA SER A 799 1.03 26.58 5.82
C SER A 799 2.48 26.42 6.31
N PRO A 800 2.81 25.36 7.06
CA PRO A 800 4.20 24.94 7.19
C PRO A 800 4.87 24.89 5.82
N SER A 801 6.10 25.38 5.72
CA SER A 801 6.84 25.33 4.46
C SER A 801 7.42 23.94 4.22
N TRP A 802 7.62 23.62 2.95
CA TRP A 802 8.36 22.44 2.49
C TRP A 802 9.42 22.87 1.48
N TYR A 803 10.36 21.99 1.19
CA TYR A 803 11.41 22.24 0.20
C TYR A 803 11.15 21.36 -1.03
N GLU A 804 11.05 21.98 -2.19
CA GLU A 804 10.76 21.31 -3.46
C GLU A 804 12.01 21.30 -4.36
N LEU A 805 12.49 20.10 -4.67
CA LEU A 805 13.47 19.84 -5.72
C LEU A 805 12.77 19.92 -7.07
N SER A 806 13.27 20.81 -7.92
CA SER A 806 12.71 21.09 -9.23
C SER A 806 13.81 21.41 -10.24
N PHE A 807 13.46 21.37 -11.52
CA PHE A 807 14.30 21.86 -12.59
C PHE A 807 13.41 22.39 -13.71
N LYS A 808 13.98 23.27 -14.54
CA LYS A 808 13.26 23.81 -15.70
C LYS A 808 13.03 22.71 -16.73
N VAL A 809 11.78 22.35 -16.95
CA VAL A 809 11.35 21.49 -18.04
C VAL A 809 11.03 22.32 -19.29
N PRO A 810 11.39 21.85 -20.50
CA PRO A 810 11.03 22.56 -21.73
C PRO A 810 9.51 22.53 -21.96
N GLY A 811 9.03 23.43 -22.82
CA GLY A 811 7.63 23.46 -23.24
C GLY A 811 7.24 22.19 -24.01
N TYR A 812 5.94 21.89 -24.06
CA TYR A 812 5.44 20.73 -24.80
C TYR A 812 5.88 20.78 -26.27
N GLN A 813 6.45 19.68 -26.74
CA GLN A 813 6.80 19.45 -28.13
C GLN A 813 6.18 18.12 -28.58
N ASN A 814 5.71 18.07 -29.82
CA ASN A 814 5.14 16.83 -30.38
C ASN A 814 6.27 15.86 -30.78
N VAL A 815 6.93 15.27 -29.79
CA VAL A 815 8.01 14.29 -29.97
C VAL A 815 7.43 12.99 -30.53
N PRO A 816 7.96 12.39 -31.62
CA PRO A 816 7.51 11.10 -32.12
C PRO A 816 7.62 9.99 -31.05
N ASP A 817 6.68 9.05 -31.02
CA ASP A 817 6.62 7.97 -30.03
C ASP A 817 7.86 7.05 -30.03
N TYR A 818 8.62 7.04 -31.13
CA TYR A 818 9.86 6.27 -31.24
C TYR A 818 11.10 7.06 -30.78
N CYS A 819 11.01 8.34 -30.44
CA CYS A 819 12.12 9.14 -29.91
C CYS A 819 12.24 9.02 -28.37
N LEU A 820 12.47 7.78 -27.90
CA LEU A 820 12.28 7.29 -26.54
C LEU A 820 12.66 8.25 -25.39
N PHE A 821 13.89 8.76 -25.35
CA PHE A 821 14.41 9.53 -24.21
C PHE A 821 13.72 10.89 -23.99
N GLY A 822 13.19 11.51 -25.05
CA GLY A 822 12.59 12.84 -24.99
C GLY A 822 11.07 12.85 -24.78
N ILE A 823 10.41 11.69 -24.82
CA ILE A 823 8.95 11.58 -24.98
C ILE A 823 8.16 12.30 -23.90
N ASP A 824 8.57 12.19 -22.63
CA ASP A 824 7.86 12.74 -21.46
C ASP A 824 8.66 13.86 -20.76
N MET A 825 9.66 14.42 -21.42
CA MET A 825 10.52 15.48 -20.88
C MET A 825 9.96 16.87 -21.15
N TYR A 826 8.76 17.16 -20.65
CA TYR A 826 8.11 18.47 -20.82
C TYR A 826 7.21 18.83 -19.62
N GLY A 827 6.88 20.12 -19.52
CA GLY A 827 5.95 20.67 -18.53
C GLY A 827 4.50 20.21 -18.72
N ARG A 828 3.88 19.67 -17.67
CA ARG A 828 2.48 19.25 -17.65
C ARG A 828 1.64 20.20 -16.80
N LYS A 829 0.33 20.22 -17.07
CA LYS A 829 -0.56 21.20 -16.44
C LYS A 829 -0.87 20.83 -15.00
N ASN A 830 -1.02 19.54 -14.72
CA ASN A 830 -1.41 19.06 -13.40
C ASN A 830 -0.39 18.07 -12.85
N THR A 831 -0.18 18.09 -11.53
CA THR A 831 0.79 17.23 -10.83
C THR A 831 0.50 15.73 -10.98
N TRP A 832 -0.77 15.33 -11.00
CA TRP A 832 -1.17 13.93 -11.18
C TRP A 832 -0.78 13.37 -12.57
N GLU A 833 -0.52 14.22 -13.55
CA GLU A 833 -0.09 13.81 -14.89
C GLU A 833 1.35 13.30 -14.91
N TYR A 834 2.10 13.51 -13.83
CA TYR A 834 3.44 12.97 -13.60
C TYR A 834 3.45 11.68 -12.77
N HIS A 835 2.29 11.14 -12.41
CA HIS A 835 2.22 10.01 -11.50
C HIS A 835 2.71 8.70 -12.16
N MET A 836 3.68 8.01 -11.52
CA MET A 836 4.14 6.67 -11.92
C MET A 836 3.40 5.56 -11.15
N GLY A 837 3.25 5.70 -9.83
CA GLY A 837 2.26 4.99 -9.02
C GLY A 837 2.46 3.50 -8.73
N SER A 838 3.35 2.79 -9.43
CA SER A 838 3.62 1.37 -9.17
C SER A 838 5.04 0.98 -9.55
N GLU A 839 5.54 -0.09 -8.93
CA GLU A 839 6.83 -0.71 -9.25
C GLU A 839 6.88 -1.18 -10.70
N GLY A 840 5.84 -1.88 -11.17
CA GLY A 840 5.74 -2.39 -12.53
C GLY A 840 5.82 -1.32 -13.63
N ASN A 841 5.41 -0.07 -13.35
CA ASN A 841 5.60 1.03 -14.29
C ASN A 841 7.08 1.44 -14.42
N VAL A 842 7.86 1.34 -13.34
CA VAL A 842 9.30 1.60 -13.36
C VAL A 842 10.03 0.49 -14.12
N TYR A 843 9.68 -0.78 -13.85
CA TYR A 843 10.23 -1.93 -14.57
C TYR A 843 9.94 -1.83 -16.06
N TYR A 844 8.70 -1.52 -16.43
CA TYR A 844 8.32 -1.35 -17.83
C TYR A 844 9.09 -0.22 -18.50
N TRP A 845 9.13 0.98 -17.90
CA TRP A 845 9.90 2.09 -18.47
C TRP A 845 11.36 1.73 -18.68
N HIS A 846 12.02 1.17 -17.65
CA HIS A 846 13.41 0.78 -17.73
C HIS A 846 13.66 -0.27 -18.82
N SER A 847 12.76 -1.24 -18.97
CA SER A 847 12.87 -2.28 -20.01
C SER A 847 12.88 -1.72 -21.44
N LEU A 848 12.37 -0.51 -21.68
CA LEU A 848 12.34 0.09 -23.02
C LEU A 848 13.69 0.70 -23.43
N MET A 849 14.49 1.13 -22.44
CA MET A 849 15.77 1.83 -22.65
C MET A 849 16.79 1.52 -21.53
N PRO A 850 17.14 0.25 -21.30
CA PRO A 850 17.87 -0.17 -20.11
C PRO A 850 19.33 0.27 -20.04
N GLN A 851 19.94 0.66 -21.16
CA GLN A 851 21.34 1.11 -21.20
C GLN A 851 21.54 2.56 -20.76
N ASN A 852 20.46 3.35 -20.69
CA ASN A 852 20.53 4.74 -20.25
C ASN A 852 19.28 5.12 -19.45
N ALA A 853 19.44 5.22 -18.13
CA ALA A 853 18.36 5.49 -17.20
C ALA A 853 18.04 6.98 -16.99
N ASP A 854 18.72 7.92 -17.67
CA ASP A 854 18.59 9.34 -17.38
C ASP A 854 17.17 9.89 -17.59
N ALA A 855 16.47 9.41 -18.62
CA ALA A 855 15.09 9.82 -18.87
C ALA A 855 14.14 9.36 -17.73
N LEU A 856 14.34 8.13 -17.23
CA LEU A 856 13.60 7.61 -16.07
C LEU A 856 13.97 8.41 -14.81
N ALA A 857 15.25 8.68 -14.60
CA ALA A 857 15.73 9.43 -13.44
C ALA A 857 15.17 10.87 -13.42
N CYS A 858 15.20 11.58 -14.54
CA CYS A 858 14.56 12.89 -14.69
C CYS A 858 13.06 12.84 -14.34
N PHE A 859 12.35 11.82 -14.84
CA PHE A 859 10.94 11.66 -14.55
C PHE A 859 10.70 11.38 -13.06
N LEU A 860 11.52 10.54 -12.42
CA LEU A 860 11.46 10.25 -10.99
C LEU A 860 11.78 11.47 -10.13
N ILE A 861 12.77 12.28 -10.52
CA ILE A 861 13.09 13.55 -9.84
C ILE A 861 11.85 14.45 -9.82
N HIS A 862 11.21 14.62 -10.98
CA HIS A 862 10.05 15.49 -11.08
C HIS A 862 8.81 14.93 -10.36
N SER A 863 8.54 13.64 -10.52
CA SER A 863 7.31 12.99 -10.02
C SER A 863 7.38 12.63 -8.53
N SER A 864 8.46 11.97 -8.12
CA SER A 864 8.52 11.17 -6.89
C SER A 864 9.55 11.70 -5.89
N CYS A 865 10.57 12.41 -6.38
CA CYS A 865 11.58 13.08 -5.55
C CYS A 865 11.45 14.61 -5.59
N SER A 866 10.32 15.17 -6.03
CA SER A 866 10.15 16.63 -5.98
C SER A 866 10.07 17.13 -4.54
N ASN A 867 9.65 16.31 -3.58
CA ASN A 867 9.96 16.54 -2.17
C ASN A 867 10.08 15.19 -1.43
N ALA A 868 10.60 15.24 -0.21
CA ALA A 868 10.87 14.05 0.61
C ALA A 868 9.61 13.30 1.12
N ASP A 869 8.40 13.75 0.78
CA ASP A 869 7.14 13.12 1.20
C ASP A 869 6.33 12.51 0.06
N LYS A 870 6.70 12.76 -1.21
CA LYS A 870 5.95 12.27 -2.38
C LYS A 870 6.27 10.83 -2.76
N GLY A 871 7.48 10.33 -2.47
CA GLY A 871 7.93 9.02 -2.95
C GLY A 871 7.08 7.85 -2.47
N GLY A 872 7.00 6.79 -3.25
CA GLY A 872 6.19 5.59 -3.00
C GLY A 872 6.72 4.33 -3.66
N ASN A 873 5.80 3.52 -4.19
CA ASN A 873 6.10 2.22 -4.77
C ASN A 873 7.04 2.35 -5.98
N GLU A 874 6.96 3.42 -6.74
CA GLU A 874 7.90 3.69 -7.84
C GLU A 874 9.37 3.83 -7.38
N LEU A 875 9.63 4.38 -6.19
CA LEU A 875 11.00 4.40 -5.65
C LEU A 875 11.45 3.02 -5.16
N LYS A 876 10.53 2.17 -4.68
CA LYS A 876 10.83 0.75 -4.41
C LYS A 876 11.22 0.03 -5.70
N GLY A 877 10.46 0.24 -6.78
CA GLY A 877 10.77 -0.31 -8.09
C GLY A 877 12.14 0.15 -8.59
N PHE A 878 12.47 1.43 -8.41
CA PHE A 878 13.80 1.96 -8.74
C PHE A 878 14.91 1.28 -7.91
N LEU A 879 14.74 1.15 -6.59
CA LEU A 879 15.70 0.48 -5.71
C LEU A 879 15.88 -1.01 -6.06
N ASN A 880 14.81 -1.72 -6.43
CA ASN A 880 14.88 -3.10 -6.93
C ASN A 880 15.73 -3.19 -8.20
N LEU A 881 15.57 -2.25 -9.14
CA LEU A 881 16.40 -2.20 -10.35
C LEU A 881 17.88 -1.99 -10.02
N LEU A 882 18.21 -1.14 -9.04
CA LEU A 882 19.60 -0.95 -8.59
C LEU A 882 20.18 -2.25 -8.01
N ASN A 883 19.38 -3.00 -7.25
CA ASN A 883 19.82 -4.21 -6.56
C ASN A 883 20.03 -5.41 -7.50
N ASN A 884 19.28 -5.47 -8.61
CA ASN A 884 19.31 -6.59 -9.56
C ASN A 884 20.60 -6.64 -10.41
N GLY A 885 21.50 -5.67 -10.25
CA GLY A 885 22.80 -5.62 -10.92
C GLY A 885 22.71 -5.13 -12.38
N GLY A 886 23.79 -4.51 -12.86
CA GLY A 886 23.88 -4.02 -14.25
C GLY A 886 23.10 -2.74 -14.54
N PHE A 887 22.53 -2.09 -13.52
CA PHE A 887 21.90 -0.78 -13.66
C PHE A 887 22.95 0.32 -13.91
N PRO A 888 22.79 1.18 -14.93
CA PRO A 888 23.75 2.24 -15.22
C PRO A 888 23.57 3.44 -14.27
N PHE A 889 24.56 3.68 -13.40
CA PHE A 889 24.63 4.90 -12.60
C PHE A 889 25.07 6.10 -13.46
N SER A 890 24.37 7.21 -13.25
CA SER A 890 24.66 8.52 -13.82
C SER A 890 24.52 9.59 -12.72
N ASP A 891 24.83 10.84 -13.05
CA ASP A 891 24.56 11.98 -12.17
C ASP A 891 23.10 12.01 -11.67
N LEU A 892 22.15 11.73 -12.57
CA LEU A 892 20.72 11.85 -12.30
C LEU A 892 20.18 10.63 -11.53
N SER A 893 20.56 9.41 -11.93
CA SER A 893 20.12 8.22 -11.19
C SER A 893 20.76 8.14 -9.80
N THR A 894 22.00 8.62 -9.63
CA THR A 894 22.62 8.77 -8.31
C THR A 894 21.88 9.80 -7.46
N LEU A 895 21.38 10.89 -8.05
CA LEU A 895 20.55 11.85 -7.32
C LEU A 895 19.21 11.25 -6.88
N VAL A 896 18.54 10.45 -7.74
CA VAL A 896 17.32 9.72 -7.34
C VAL A 896 17.64 8.79 -6.17
N PHE A 897 18.74 8.04 -6.24
CA PHE A 897 19.18 7.17 -5.16
C PHE A 897 19.44 7.96 -3.88
N ALA A 898 20.15 9.09 -3.95
CA ALA A 898 20.38 9.99 -2.82
C ALA A 898 19.07 10.51 -2.19
N CYS A 899 18.05 10.82 -3.02
CA CYS A 899 16.74 11.26 -2.53
C CYS A 899 16.04 10.19 -1.69
N THR A 900 16.26 8.90 -1.96
CA THR A 900 15.61 7.80 -1.22
C THR A 900 15.95 7.80 0.27
N PHE A 901 17.14 8.26 0.67
CA PHE A 901 17.58 8.38 2.07
C PHE A 901 16.83 9.45 2.87
N PHE A 902 16.16 10.40 2.20
CA PHE A 902 15.42 11.48 2.85
C PHE A 902 13.91 11.22 2.93
N GLN A 903 13.40 10.23 2.19
CA GLN A 903 11.97 9.94 2.06
C GLN A 903 11.31 9.71 3.43
N SER A 904 10.09 10.21 3.66
CA SER A 904 9.40 10.03 4.95
C SER A 904 8.96 8.61 5.23
N LYS A 905 8.67 7.83 4.19
CA LYS A 905 8.35 6.40 4.30
C LYS A 905 9.58 5.61 4.75
N LYS A 906 9.51 5.00 5.94
CA LYS A 906 10.61 4.25 6.55
C LYS A 906 11.06 3.06 5.69
N GLU A 907 10.11 2.34 5.10
CA GLU A 907 10.35 1.21 4.20
C GLU A 907 11.28 1.53 3.03
N ILE A 908 11.10 2.68 2.36
CA ILE A 908 11.95 3.11 1.24
C ILE A 908 13.38 3.36 1.73
N ARG A 909 13.54 3.98 2.91
CA ARG A 909 14.87 4.25 3.48
C ARG A 909 15.60 2.99 3.90
N LEU A 910 14.89 2.01 4.46
CA LEU A 910 15.47 0.72 4.83
C LEU A 910 15.96 -0.03 3.60
N MET A 911 15.13 -0.06 2.55
CA MET A 911 15.51 -0.66 1.28
C MET A 911 16.71 0.06 0.63
N ALA A 912 16.75 1.40 0.68
CA ALA A 912 17.90 2.17 0.18
C ALA A 912 19.20 1.84 0.91
N ALA A 913 19.12 1.64 2.23
CA ALA A 913 20.25 1.22 3.05
C ALA A 913 20.75 -0.20 2.70
N GLU A 914 19.83 -1.16 2.49
CA GLU A 914 20.16 -2.52 2.03
C GLU A 914 20.82 -2.51 0.64
N VAL A 915 20.26 -1.73 -0.30
CA VAL A 915 20.84 -1.55 -1.63
C VAL A 915 22.24 -0.95 -1.54
N LEU A 916 22.46 0.06 -0.68
CA LEU A 916 23.78 0.65 -0.49
C LEU A 916 24.80 -0.36 0.04
N ILE A 917 24.42 -1.21 1.01
CA ILE A 917 25.27 -2.31 1.52
C ILE A 917 25.68 -3.21 0.35
N ASN A 918 24.72 -3.68 -0.45
CA ASN A 918 25.02 -4.57 -1.59
C ASN A 918 25.90 -3.91 -2.65
N LEU A 919 25.67 -2.62 -2.95
CA LEU A 919 26.49 -1.88 -3.90
C LEU A 919 27.93 -1.66 -3.41
N VAL A 920 28.11 -1.46 -2.10
CA VAL A 920 29.42 -1.30 -1.45
C VAL A 920 30.17 -2.63 -1.43
N GLU A 921 29.52 -3.72 -1.03
CA GLU A 921 30.09 -5.07 -1.09
C GLU A 921 30.57 -5.42 -2.50
N GLN A 922 29.80 -5.02 -3.51
CA GLN A 922 30.15 -5.22 -4.93
C GLN A 922 31.09 -4.16 -5.50
N GLN A 923 31.44 -3.11 -4.74
CA GLN A 923 32.27 -1.96 -5.16
C GLN A 923 31.81 -1.25 -6.44
N THR A 924 30.48 -1.19 -6.64
CA THR A 924 29.85 -0.69 -7.88
C THR A 924 29.22 0.70 -7.76
N ILE A 925 29.29 1.34 -6.59
CA ILE A 925 28.77 2.70 -6.38
C ILE A 925 29.90 3.72 -6.25
N ASP A 926 29.80 4.81 -6.99
CA ASP A 926 30.69 5.96 -6.78
C ASP A 926 30.29 6.69 -5.48
N ILE A 927 30.98 6.37 -4.39
CA ILE A 927 30.76 6.96 -3.06
C ILE A 927 31.03 8.47 -3.07
N THR A 928 31.95 8.96 -3.92
CA THR A 928 32.25 10.39 -4.02
C THR A 928 31.05 11.12 -4.62
N LEU A 929 30.51 10.61 -5.72
CA LEU A 929 29.33 11.18 -6.37
C LEU A 929 28.09 11.10 -5.47
N LEU A 930 27.88 9.96 -4.81
CA LEU A 930 26.78 9.79 -3.87
C LEU A 930 26.88 10.78 -2.70
N ALA A 931 28.07 10.96 -2.12
CA ALA A 931 28.31 11.92 -1.05
C ALA A 931 28.03 13.37 -1.49
N GLU A 932 28.40 13.72 -2.73
CA GLU A 932 28.09 15.02 -3.32
C GLU A 932 26.58 15.25 -3.37
N LYS A 933 25.80 14.30 -3.92
CA LYS A 933 24.34 14.45 -4.04
C LYS A 933 23.66 14.48 -2.67
N LEU A 934 24.06 13.60 -1.74
CA LEU A 934 23.56 13.61 -0.37
C LEU A 934 23.86 14.92 0.37
N GLY A 935 25.08 15.43 0.22
CA GLY A 935 25.51 16.71 0.77
C GLY A 935 24.73 17.89 0.18
N TYR A 936 24.50 17.91 -1.13
CA TYR A 936 23.67 18.91 -1.79
C TYR A 936 22.22 18.91 -1.25
N LEU A 937 21.60 17.74 -1.12
CA LEU A 937 20.24 17.60 -0.57
C LEU A 937 20.18 18.04 0.90
N ALA A 938 21.18 17.68 1.71
CA ALA A 938 21.27 18.06 3.12
C ALA A 938 21.46 19.58 3.30
N LEU A 939 22.35 20.19 2.53
CA LEU A 939 22.65 21.62 2.58
C LEU A 939 21.40 22.46 2.25
N ASN A 940 20.61 21.99 1.29
CA ASN A 940 19.41 22.68 0.80
C ASN A 940 18.11 22.24 1.49
N LYS A 941 18.20 21.53 2.63
CA LYS A 941 17.04 21.14 3.47
C LYS A 941 15.96 20.33 2.74
N TYR A 942 16.34 19.53 1.74
CA TYR A 942 15.41 18.72 0.95
C TYR A 942 14.51 17.81 1.83
N GLY A 943 15.08 17.25 2.90
CA GLY A 943 14.34 16.45 3.87
C GLY A 943 15.03 16.40 5.23
N ALA A 944 14.43 15.69 6.18
CA ALA A 944 14.96 15.60 7.54
C ALA A 944 16.33 14.90 7.57
N PHE A 945 17.37 15.63 8.00
CA PHE A 945 18.75 15.13 8.02
C PHE A 945 18.93 13.84 8.84
N LEU A 946 18.17 13.67 9.93
CA LEU A 946 18.24 12.44 10.74
C LEU A 946 17.91 11.18 9.92
N ARG A 947 17.00 11.27 8.95
CA ARG A 947 16.64 10.16 8.06
C ARG A 947 17.84 9.70 7.23
N LEU A 948 18.63 10.65 6.73
CA LEU A 948 19.88 10.37 6.04
C LEU A 948 20.86 9.67 6.97
N VAL A 949 21.11 10.24 8.15
CA VAL A 949 22.09 9.72 9.12
C VAL A 949 21.76 8.30 9.56
N GLU A 950 20.49 8.00 9.81
CA GLU A 950 20.01 6.66 10.12
C GLU A 950 20.22 5.70 8.95
N GLY A 951 19.93 6.13 7.72
CA GLY A 951 20.05 5.31 6.52
C GLY A 951 21.50 4.96 6.16
N ILE A 952 22.43 5.92 6.17
CA ILE A 952 23.84 5.62 5.89
C ILE A 952 24.55 4.96 7.09
N GLY A 953 24.03 5.18 8.30
CA GLY A 953 24.56 4.59 9.52
C GLY A 953 24.45 3.06 9.58
N THR A 954 23.66 2.43 8.70
CA THR A 954 23.57 0.98 8.58
C THR A 954 24.81 0.33 7.99
N LEU A 955 25.69 1.10 7.33
CA LEU A 955 26.98 0.61 6.83
C LEU A 955 27.96 0.30 7.97
N LYS A 956 27.76 0.93 9.12
CA LYS A 956 28.64 0.73 10.27
C LYS A 956 28.63 -0.72 10.71
N ASP A 957 29.80 -1.21 11.09
CA ASP A 957 29.98 -2.51 11.72
C ASP A 957 29.54 -3.72 10.84
N VAL A 958 29.24 -3.52 9.55
CA VAL A 958 28.93 -4.60 8.59
C VAL A 958 30.20 -5.35 8.18
N SER A 959 31.22 -4.63 7.70
CA SER A 959 32.57 -5.14 7.43
C SER A 959 33.59 -4.00 7.43
N SER A 960 34.89 -4.31 7.36
CA SER A 960 35.95 -3.30 7.22
C SER A 960 35.77 -2.44 5.97
N LEU A 961 35.37 -3.05 4.84
CA LEU A 961 35.05 -2.38 3.59
C LEU A 961 33.89 -1.38 3.75
N HIS A 962 32.80 -1.78 4.42
CA HIS A 962 31.65 -0.90 4.65
C HIS A 962 31.96 0.26 5.61
N ASN A 963 32.78 0.01 6.64
CA ASN A 963 33.28 1.07 7.51
C ASN A 963 34.12 2.09 6.72
N SER A 964 34.97 1.62 5.80
CA SER A 964 35.71 2.51 4.90
C SER A 964 34.79 3.34 4.01
N ALA A 965 33.78 2.71 3.38
CA ALA A 965 32.79 3.42 2.56
C ALA A 965 31.99 4.44 3.39
N TYR A 966 31.60 4.11 4.62
CA TYR A 966 30.91 5.01 5.54
C TYR A 966 31.75 6.25 5.87
N LEU A 967 33.04 6.08 6.14
CA LEU A 967 33.96 7.19 6.39
C LEU A 967 34.08 8.08 5.15
N GLN A 968 34.36 7.50 3.98
CA GLN A 968 34.45 8.26 2.71
C GLN A 968 33.16 9.04 2.41
N LEU A 969 31.99 8.41 2.60
CA LEU A 969 30.68 9.03 2.39
C LEU A 969 30.44 10.18 3.37
N SER A 970 30.74 9.98 4.65
CA SER A 970 30.58 10.99 5.69
C SER A 970 31.46 12.21 5.44
N GLU A 971 32.71 11.98 5.05
CA GLU A 971 33.68 13.03 4.76
C GLU A 971 33.34 13.81 3.50
N GLY A 972 32.83 13.13 2.46
CA GLY A 972 32.28 13.79 1.29
C GLY A 972 31.08 14.69 1.62
N ILE A 973 30.19 14.27 2.53
CA ILE A 973 29.08 15.10 3.02
C ILE A 973 29.62 16.29 3.83
N PHE A 974 30.62 16.10 4.69
CA PHE A 974 31.25 17.20 5.44
C PHE A 974 31.86 18.25 4.51
N LYS A 975 32.50 17.81 3.41
CA LYS A 975 33.03 18.71 2.37
C LYS A 975 31.94 19.62 1.79
N GLN A 976 30.76 19.07 1.48
CA GLN A 976 29.62 19.85 0.99
C GLN A 976 29.07 20.81 2.04
N LEU A 977 28.95 20.35 3.29
CA LEU A 977 28.46 21.16 4.42
C LEU A 977 29.46 22.20 4.91
N ASN A 978 30.71 22.20 4.43
CA ASN A 978 31.71 23.19 4.83
C ASN A 978 31.26 24.62 4.49
N ASN A 979 30.44 24.78 3.45
CA ASN A 979 29.85 26.06 3.04
C ASN A 979 28.56 26.43 3.80
N ALA A 980 28.07 25.57 4.70
CA ALA A 980 26.86 25.85 5.45
C ALA A 980 27.06 26.97 6.48
N GLU A 981 26.09 27.88 6.58
CA GLU A 981 26.00 28.89 7.64
C GLU A 981 25.57 28.29 8.98
N LYS A 982 24.76 27.23 8.93
CA LYS A 982 24.26 26.48 10.10
C LYS A 982 24.28 24.99 9.79
N LEU A 983 24.62 24.18 10.78
CA LEU A 983 24.55 22.72 10.67
C LEU A 983 23.10 22.24 10.59
N PRO A 984 22.82 21.15 9.86
CA PRO A 984 21.51 20.51 9.87
C PRO A 984 21.06 20.12 11.28
N VAL A 985 19.75 20.14 11.52
CA VAL A 985 19.18 19.64 12.78
C VAL A 985 19.55 18.16 12.95
N ASN A 986 19.91 17.76 14.18
CA ASN A 986 20.40 16.42 14.52
C ASN A 986 21.78 16.06 13.95
N PHE A 987 22.58 17.02 13.45
CA PHE A 987 23.95 16.76 12.97
C PHE A 987 24.84 16.04 14.00
N LYS A 988 24.61 16.29 15.30
CA LYS A 988 25.32 15.60 16.39
C LYS A 988 25.32 14.07 16.22
N LYS A 989 24.22 13.48 15.76
CA LYS A 989 24.13 12.02 15.58
C LYS A 989 25.11 11.50 14.53
N MET A 990 25.34 12.26 13.45
CA MET A 990 26.34 11.92 12.44
C MET A 990 27.76 12.00 13.01
N ALA A 991 28.05 13.01 13.82
CA ALA A 991 29.34 13.14 14.50
C ALA A 991 29.57 11.99 15.51
N GLU A 992 28.55 11.59 16.26
CA GLU A 992 28.62 10.41 17.15
C GLU A 992 28.95 9.14 16.37
N HIS A 993 28.29 8.92 15.23
CA HIS A 993 28.56 7.77 14.37
C HIS A 993 29.96 7.82 13.75
N TYR A 994 30.42 8.99 13.31
CA TYR A 994 31.76 9.17 12.74
C TYR A 994 32.86 8.88 13.78
N VAL A 995 32.74 9.41 15.00
CA VAL A 995 33.67 9.14 16.10
C VAL A 995 33.69 7.65 16.46
N ASP A 996 32.53 7.01 16.51
CA ASP A 996 32.43 5.58 16.79
C ASP A 996 33.22 4.74 15.76
N VAL A 997 33.03 5.01 14.46
CA VAL A 997 33.76 4.30 13.42
C VAL A 997 35.26 4.58 13.48
N LEU A 998 35.69 5.85 13.62
CA LEU A 998 37.12 6.18 13.76
C LEU A 998 37.78 5.42 14.92
N TYR A 999 37.09 5.34 16.07
CA TYR A 999 37.60 4.65 17.24
C TYR A 999 37.74 3.15 16.99
N LYS A 1000 36.69 2.52 16.45
CA LYS A 1000 36.68 1.07 16.15
C LYS A 1000 37.67 0.69 15.06
N THR A 1001 37.84 1.51 14.03
CA THR A 1001 38.78 1.21 12.94
C THR A 1001 40.21 1.69 13.22
N ASN A 1002 40.44 2.35 14.36
CA ASN A 1002 41.70 3.02 14.70
C ASN A 1002 42.23 3.93 13.57
N GLN A 1003 41.32 4.53 12.79
CA GLN A 1003 41.68 5.44 11.69
C GLN A 1003 41.77 6.87 12.21
N GLN A 1004 42.69 7.64 11.64
CA GLN A 1004 42.75 9.08 11.90
C GLN A 1004 41.72 9.82 11.03
N PRO A 1005 41.07 10.87 11.55
CA PRO A 1005 40.17 11.68 10.74
C PRO A 1005 40.92 12.33 9.57
N SER A 1006 40.26 12.42 8.41
CA SER A 1006 40.87 13.06 7.24
C SER A 1006 41.04 14.57 7.39
N ALA A 1007 41.90 15.17 6.55
CA ALA A 1007 42.10 16.62 6.52
C ALA A 1007 40.79 17.40 6.25
N ILE A 1008 39.87 16.80 5.47
CA ILE A 1008 38.53 17.37 5.21
C ILE A 1008 37.75 17.46 6.52
N SER A 1009 37.70 16.37 7.29
CA SER A 1009 37.03 16.33 8.60
C SER A 1009 37.65 17.31 9.58
N ILE A 1010 38.97 17.34 9.72
CA ILE A 1010 39.66 18.26 10.64
C ILE A 1010 39.31 19.71 10.31
N THR A 1011 39.37 20.07 9.02
CA THR A 1011 39.02 21.43 8.55
C THR A 1011 37.56 21.76 8.87
N PHE A 1012 36.63 20.85 8.54
CA PHE A 1012 35.20 21.03 8.79
C PHE A 1012 34.89 21.19 10.27
N TYR A 1013 35.35 20.26 11.14
CA TYR A 1013 35.06 20.32 12.57
C TYR A 1013 35.76 21.49 13.28
N SER A 1014 36.90 21.97 12.75
CA SER A 1014 37.57 23.18 13.28
C SER A 1014 36.67 24.41 13.18
N LYS A 1015 35.89 24.54 12.09
CA LYS A 1015 34.89 25.61 11.91
C LYS A 1015 33.81 25.60 13.00
N TRP A 1016 33.51 24.42 13.54
CA TRP A 1016 32.42 24.21 14.50
C TRP A 1016 32.90 23.95 15.94
N LYS A 1017 34.19 24.19 16.26
CA LYS A 1017 34.79 23.90 17.57
C LYS A 1017 34.07 24.52 18.76
N ASP A 1018 33.44 25.68 18.55
CA ASP A 1018 32.71 26.44 19.57
C ASP A 1018 31.24 26.03 19.69
N ASN A 1019 30.76 25.07 18.88
CA ASN A 1019 29.41 24.53 19.00
C ASN A 1019 29.27 23.71 20.30
N ALA A 1020 28.50 24.25 21.25
CA ALA A 1020 28.32 23.65 22.57
C ALA A 1020 27.84 22.18 22.53
N SER A 1021 27.00 21.83 21.55
CA SER A 1021 26.46 20.46 21.43
C SER A 1021 27.45 19.44 20.87
N LEU A 1022 28.49 19.91 20.16
CA LEU A 1022 29.50 19.07 19.50
C LEU A 1022 30.86 19.11 20.21
N LYS A 1023 31.10 20.07 21.11
CA LYS A 1023 32.40 20.31 21.76
C LYS A 1023 33.09 19.04 22.28
N ALA A 1024 32.35 18.13 22.91
CA ALA A 1024 32.90 16.88 23.43
C ALA A 1024 33.29 15.87 22.34
N LEU A 1025 32.57 15.84 21.22
CA LEU A 1025 32.86 14.98 20.07
C LEU A 1025 34.01 15.57 19.24
N ILE A 1026 34.03 16.89 19.06
CA ILE A 1026 35.09 17.57 18.31
C ILE A 1026 36.46 17.37 18.96
N LYS A 1027 36.54 17.40 20.30
CA LYS A 1027 37.78 17.06 21.03
C LYS A 1027 38.27 15.63 20.81
N GLN A 1028 37.39 14.71 20.42
CA GLN A 1028 37.76 13.34 20.08
C GLN A 1028 38.25 13.22 18.63
N ILE A 1029 37.81 14.13 17.75
CA ILE A 1029 38.17 14.17 16.33
C ILE A 1029 39.46 14.97 16.11
N ILE A 1030 39.54 16.16 16.69
CA ILE A 1030 40.68 17.07 16.61
C ILE A 1030 41.47 16.86 17.90
N LYS A 1031 42.47 15.98 17.85
CA LYS A 1031 43.41 15.77 18.96
C LYS A 1031 44.45 16.88 19.02
#